data_AF-A0A3M2HD00-F1
#
_entry.id   AF-A0A3M2HD00-F1
#
_cell.length_a   1.000
_cell.length_b   1.000
_cell.length_c   1.000
_cell.angle_alpha   90.00
_cell.angle_beta   90.00
_cell.angle_gamma   90.00
#
_symmetry.space_group_name_H-M   'P 1'
#
loop_
_entity.id
_entity.type
_entity.pdbx_description
1 polymer ?
#
loop_
_entity_poly.entity_id
_entity_poly.type
_entity_poly.pdbx_seq_one_letter_code
_entity_poly.pdbx_strand_id
1 'polypeptide(L)'
;MNDSPQRRRSIELAALAAATGPDGQVDLTAYEAQRLILRHQNLDGIDANALVAALTRNPAYQSEAGRQQVGPLLAALRERVPAAARARLDEALDGANVGESGLRRAYEDWIEQPVARALRQGTQAVGEHNQQISDALATSLRWAEGLGKGPQSPWLERAASQLAAQGIGDLQSAYGTMKGASQQALSVMGDTVDLARLAYRFGTDSDFRYMMIGAAAMYAAEVARDPGKPVDDIRNAAVNAFNEWSRGLEQAQAEGKEQEYLGQAQGAVGVELIASIVPISKVAKLGKLARAVDKADDLPPARTPDGPAEARATGELAQALTELSRDAARAQARGGLERRAGDLFFSGLAGVKRSQGELNELVDGLRKHGEVDGLLRSGALTPNELGYLARRDVQLFEGEVSFHQALDAHIGQRPLSALGRREVGDIGEAITAHDLARKGYRDLVPIQNNSGHGNDLLGINPETNRWEVLEVKASVQGMAKSQTGEPFPLVTKRLERAAKAESHWASKNVWEEQTKPTAQRVLDEVYDQATEKLDVDPKWSRVNIERDAATGELKATPEISDWQSPAQRRPAPEESHSLAPLPPGFAPALRHGRDIRTPDHPGHDVYAHTLKAVQRMEAEQGIAPGPHTELLAARLTAESAERKQGITRVEMGKDGRIHAIERHYAEDEGRRFGLPAAEATAVPVETSGERWLAAASSHYVSTQPPAERTEAHEFSLQVLPPRDRRMFSLLRALTPAHIGDEPVAQAMLEAKRSGIHEMEQVTAVMMLGDQLNVIGERPDQRIALNVTAEALPMQESIQQTLEVNQQRQQQEQQQAQVKAMSLG
;
A
#
# COMPACT_ATOMS: atom_id res chain seq x y z
N MET A 1 -6.00 -50.43 -11.69
CA MET A 1 -6.14 -51.90 -11.71
C MET A 1 -6.99 -52.31 -10.51
N ASN A 2 -8.08 -53.06 -10.70
CA ASN A 2 -8.93 -53.52 -9.59
C ASN A 2 -8.32 -54.78 -8.96
N ASP A 3 -7.94 -54.71 -7.68
CA ASP A 3 -7.45 -55.86 -6.91
C ASP A 3 -8.48 -56.99 -6.86
N SER A 4 -8.02 -58.24 -7.02
CA SER A 4 -8.88 -59.42 -6.86
C SER A 4 -9.43 -59.51 -5.42
N PRO A 5 -10.65 -60.03 -5.21
CA PRO A 5 -11.23 -60.17 -3.87
C PRO A 5 -10.35 -60.98 -2.89
N GLN A 6 -9.59 -61.94 -3.42
CA GLN A 6 -8.63 -62.74 -2.67
C GLN A 6 -7.41 -61.92 -2.22
N ARG A 7 -6.88 -61.02 -3.06
CA ARG A 7 -5.77 -60.11 -2.70
C ARG A 7 -6.19 -59.14 -1.60
N ARG A 8 -7.39 -58.54 -1.71
CA ARG A 8 -7.93 -57.63 -0.68
C ARG A 8 -8.06 -58.33 0.67
N ARG A 9 -8.68 -59.51 0.71
CA ARG A 9 -8.84 -60.28 1.96
C ARG A 9 -7.49 -60.64 2.60
N SER A 10 -6.49 -60.94 1.78
CA SER A 10 -5.13 -61.24 2.25
C SER A 10 -4.44 -60.01 2.85
N ILE A 11 -4.60 -58.83 2.23
CA ILE A 11 -4.08 -57.55 2.75
C ILE A 11 -4.75 -57.18 4.06
N GLU A 12 -6.08 -57.33 4.17
CA GLU A 12 -6.80 -57.03 5.42
C GLU A 12 -6.33 -57.93 6.57
N LEU A 13 -6.19 -59.24 6.34
CA LEU A 13 -5.71 -60.18 7.36
C LEU A 13 -4.26 -59.93 7.76
N ALA A 14 -3.39 -59.58 6.79
CA ALA A 14 -1.99 -59.26 7.06
C ALA A 14 -1.84 -57.94 7.84
N ALA A 15 -2.62 -56.91 7.49
CA ALA A 15 -2.64 -55.64 8.22
C ALA A 15 -3.18 -55.82 9.64
N LEU A 16 -4.25 -56.62 9.81
CA LEU A 16 -4.84 -56.92 11.10
C LEU A 16 -3.85 -57.66 12.01
N ALA A 17 -3.17 -58.69 11.48
CA ALA A 17 -2.17 -59.43 12.22
C ALA A 17 -0.97 -58.55 12.66
N ALA A 18 -0.51 -57.64 11.80
CA ALA A 18 0.59 -56.73 12.10
C ALA A 18 0.23 -55.61 13.09
N ALA A 19 -1.06 -55.32 13.26
CA ALA A 19 -1.57 -54.27 14.13
C ALA A 19 -2.18 -54.81 15.45
N THR A 20 -2.19 -56.13 15.65
CA THR A 20 -2.69 -56.75 16.87
C THR A 20 -1.57 -56.93 17.89
N GLY A 21 -1.73 -56.34 19.07
CA GLY A 21 -0.80 -56.44 20.18
C GLY A 21 -0.80 -57.81 20.86
N PRO A 22 0.18 -58.10 21.76
CA PRO A 22 0.28 -59.37 22.48
C PRO A 22 -0.94 -59.71 23.35
N ASP A 23 -1.73 -58.71 23.70
CA ASP A 23 -2.97 -58.76 24.47
C ASP A 23 -4.23 -59.00 23.61
N GLY A 24 -4.07 -59.12 22.29
CA GLY A 24 -5.16 -59.33 21.33
C GLY A 24 -5.92 -58.06 20.94
N GLN A 25 -5.48 -56.88 21.38
CA GLN A 25 -6.08 -55.60 21.00
C GLN A 25 -5.51 -55.09 19.66
N VAL A 26 -6.36 -54.51 18.82
CA VAL A 26 -5.97 -53.99 17.50
C VAL A 26 -5.75 -52.48 17.60
N ASP A 27 -4.54 -52.02 17.29
CA ASP A 27 -4.28 -50.60 17.05
C ASP A 27 -4.84 -50.21 15.67
N LEU A 28 -5.95 -49.48 15.69
CA LEU A 28 -6.67 -49.07 14.47
C LEU A 28 -5.84 -48.14 13.57
N THR A 29 -4.93 -47.35 14.15
CA THR A 29 -4.05 -46.43 13.39
C THR A 29 -2.93 -47.22 12.72
N ALA A 30 -2.33 -48.17 13.45
CA ALA A 30 -1.35 -49.11 12.92
C ALA A 30 -1.94 -49.99 11.81
N TYR A 31 -3.17 -50.47 12.02
CA TYR A 31 -3.91 -51.28 11.07
C TYR A 31 -4.15 -50.51 9.77
N GLU A 32 -4.62 -49.27 9.84
CA GLU A 32 -4.87 -48.44 8.67
C GLU A 32 -3.55 -48.10 7.93
N ALA A 33 -2.48 -47.76 8.66
CA ALA A 33 -1.17 -47.49 8.08
C ALA A 33 -0.62 -48.73 7.34
N GLN A 34 -0.70 -49.91 7.97
CA GLN A 34 -0.23 -51.16 7.37
C GLN A 34 -1.07 -51.54 6.15
N ARG A 35 -2.38 -51.30 6.19
CA ARG A 35 -3.29 -51.56 5.07
C ARG A 35 -2.95 -50.68 3.86
N LEU A 36 -2.66 -49.39 4.08
CA LEU A 36 -2.23 -48.47 3.03
C LEU A 36 -0.89 -48.89 2.43
N ILE A 37 0.10 -49.25 3.26
CA ILE A 37 1.40 -49.75 2.79
C ILE A 37 1.23 -50.97 1.88
N LEU A 38 0.50 -51.99 2.34
CA LEU A 38 0.32 -53.25 1.61
C LEU A 38 -0.48 -53.10 0.31
N ARG A 39 -1.43 -52.15 0.25
CA ARG A 39 -2.20 -51.85 -0.97
C ARG A 39 -1.36 -51.18 -2.06
N HIS A 40 -0.36 -50.41 -1.65
CA HIS A 40 0.50 -49.64 -2.55
C HIS A 40 1.91 -50.23 -2.69
N GLN A 41 2.10 -51.45 -2.21
CA GLN A 41 3.34 -52.21 -2.40
C GLN A 41 3.31 -53.02 -3.69
N ASN A 42 4.39 -52.94 -4.47
CA ASN A 42 4.65 -53.70 -5.68
C ASN A 42 6.02 -54.41 -5.58
N LEU A 43 6.45 -55.10 -6.64
CA LEU A 43 7.71 -55.86 -6.67
C LEU A 43 8.95 -54.96 -6.52
N ASP A 44 8.84 -53.67 -6.86
CA ASP A 44 9.91 -52.67 -6.81
C ASP A 44 9.91 -51.86 -5.50
N GLY A 45 8.98 -52.14 -4.57
CA GLY A 45 8.84 -51.46 -3.29
C GLY A 45 7.49 -50.78 -3.12
N ILE A 46 7.44 -49.70 -2.34
CA ILE A 46 6.19 -48.94 -2.10
C ILE A 46 6.06 -47.86 -3.17
N ASP A 47 4.92 -47.84 -3.86
CA ASP A 47 4.50 -46.74 -4.72
C ASP A 47 3.97 -45.58 -3.85
N ALA A 48 4.92 -44.75 -3.42
CA ALA A 48 4.67 -43.61 -2.53
C ALA A 48 3.67 -42.60 -3.13
N ASN A 49 3.76 -42.33 -4.43
CA ASN A 49 2.85 -41.38 -5.10
C ASN A 49 1.42 -41.91 -5.16
N ALA A 50 1.23 -43.21 -5.48
CA ALA A 50 -0.09 -43.82 -5.47
C ALA A 50 -0.68 -43.92 -4.06
N LEU A 51 0.16 -44.17 -3.04
CA LEU A 51 -0.25 -44.20 -1.64
C LEU A 51 -0.74 -42.84 -1.18
N VAL A 52 0.01 -41.77 -1.45
CA VAL A 52 -0.35 -40.40 -1.05
C VAL A 52 -1.57 -39.90 -1.84
N ALA A 53 -1.70 -40.28 -3.13
CA ALA A 53 -2.91 -40.00 -3.90
C ALA A 53 -4.16 -40.70 -3.35
N ALA A 54 -4.02 -41.92 -2.78
CA ALA A 54 -5.13 -42.61 -2.13
C ALA A 54 -5.51 -41.97 -0.79
N LEU A 55 -4.52 -41.50 -0.03
CA LEU A 55 -4.72 -40.81 1.24
C LEU A 55 -5.42 -39.46 1.04
N THR A 56 -4.98 -38.65 0.08
CA THR A 56 -5.59 -37.35 -0.25
C THR A 56 -7.01 -37.47 -0.80
N ARG A 57 -7.30 -38.53 -1.56
CA ARG A 57 -8.65 -38.78 -2.13
C ARG A 57 -9.63 -39.38 -1.13
N ASN A 58 -9.20 -39.70 0.09
CA ASN A 58 -10.10 -40.22 1.12
C ASN A 58 -11.08 -39.11 1.57
N PRO A 59 -12.40 -39.34 1.59
CA PRO A 59 -13.39 -38.35 2.02
C PRO A 59 -13.12 -37.80 3.42
N ALA A 60 -12.53 -38.59 4.32
CA ALA A 60 -12.13 -38.14 5.64
C ALA A 60 -11.05 -37.04 5.55
N TYR A 61 -10.04 -37.23 4.70
CA TYR A 61 -8.95 -36.26 4.46
C TYR A 61 -9.44 -34.97 3.78
N GLN A 62 -10.52 -35.04 3.00
CA GLN A 62 -11.08 -33.87 2.32
C GLN A 62 -11.74 -32.88 3.31
N SER A 63 -12.17 -33.36 4.48
CA SER A 63 -12.75 -32.54 5.55
C SER A 63 -11.67 -31.87 6.42
N GLU A 64 -11.92 -30.63 6.87
CA GLU A 64 -11.02 -29.86 7.72
C GLU A 64 -10.74 -30.57 9.07
N ALA A 65 -11.80 -31.10 9.71
CA ALA A 65 -11.70 -31.91 10.93
C ALA A 65 -10.88 -33.19 10.71
N GLY A 66 -10.99 -33.81 9.53
CA GLY A 66 -10.22 -34.99 9.20
C GLY A 66 -8.75 -34.71 8.93
N ARG A 67 -8.38 -33.57 8.30
CA ARG A 67 -6.96 -33.16 8.10
C ARG A 67 -6.21 -32.96 9.41
N GLN A 68 -6.90 -32.46 10.44
CA GLN A 68 -6.32 -32.27 11.78
C GLN A 68 -6.02 -33.60 12.50
N GLN A 69 -6.66 -34.71 12.09
CA GLN A 69 -6.52 -36.03 12.72
C GLN A 69 -5.53 -36.96 12.00
N VAL A 70 -4.85 -36.50 10.94
CA VAL A 70 -3.99 -37.34 10.08
C VAL A 70 -2.58 -37.51 10.65
N GLY A 71 -2.17 -36.67 11.60
CA GLY A 71 -0.84 -36.70 12.21
C GLY A 71 -0.42 -38.08 12.77
N PRO A 72 -1.25 -38.72 13.62
CA PRO A 72 -0.97 -40.08 14.12
C PRO A 72 -0.84 -41.13 13.02
N LEU A 73 -1.65 -41.04 11.96
CA LEU A 73 -1.60 -41.97 10.82
C LEU A 73 -0.30 -41.81 10.02
N LEU A 74 0.17 -40.57 9.83
CA LEU A 74 1.43 -40.28 9.12
C LEU A 74 2.66 -40.72 9.90
N ALA A 75 2.64 -40.53 11.23
CA ALA A 75 3.67 -41.07 12.11
C ALA A 75 3.72 -42.60 12.01
N ALA A 76 2.56 -43.26 12.07
CA ALA A 76 2.46 -44.71 11.94
C ALA A 76 2.92 -45.24 10.57
N LEU A 77 2.66 -44.50 9.48
CA LEU A 77 3.15 -44.80 8.14
C LEU A 77 4.69 -44.69 8.05
N ARG A 78 5.28 -43.60 8.55
CA ARG A 78 6.74 -43.38 8.56
C ARG A 78 7.50 -44.45 9.33
N GLU A 79 6.94 -44.87 10.46
CA GLU A 79 7.52 -45.92 11.30
C GLU A 79 7.56 -47.27 10.58
N ARG A 80 6.47 -47.63 9.90
CA ARG A 80 6.22 -48.96 9.31
C ARG A 80 6.73 -49.12 7.88
N VAL A 81 7.00 -48.02 7.17
CA VAL A 81 7.62 -48.04 5.84
C VAL A 81 9.10 -48.44 5.96
N PRO A 82 9.61 -49.35 5.09
CA PRO A 82 11.02 -49.71 5.07
C PRO A 82 11.92 -48.47 4.93
N ALA A 83 13.05 -48.45 5.63
CA ALA A 83 13.94 -47.29 5.69
C ALA A 83 14.33 -46.74 4.29
N ALA A 84 14.55 -47.63 3.31
CA ALA A 84 14.88 -47.27 1.93
C ALA A 84 13.73 -46.60 1.14
N ALA A 85 12.50 -46.62 1.65
CA ALA A 85 11.32 -46.03 1.03
C ALA A 85 10.80 -44.77 1.76
N ARG A 86 11.36 -44.44 2.94
CA ARG A 86 10.96 -43.26 3.73
C ARG A 86 11.15 -41.95 2.98
N ALA A 87 12.32 -41.74 2.36
CA ALA A 87 12.60 -40.53 1.59
C ALA A 87 11.61 -40.31 0.42
N ARG A 88 11.23 -41.38 -0.29
CA ARG A 88 10.25 -41.30 -1.39
C ARG A 88 8.83 -41.04 -0.88
N LEU A 89 8.49 -41.57 0.29
CA LEU A 89 7.22 -41.29 0.95
C LEU A 89 7.15 -39.85 1.45
N ASP A 90 8.22 -39.33 2.05
CA ASP A 90 8.29 -37.94 2.49
C ASP A 90 8.22 -36.97 1.30
N GLU A 91 8.93 -37.26 0.20
CA GLU A 91 8.84 -36.49 -1.04
C GLU A 91 7.44 -36.50 -1.67
N ALA A 92 6.76 -37.66 -1.67
CA ALA A 92 5.40 -37.78 -2.18
C ALA A 92 4.37 -37.06 -1.29
N LEU A 93 4.55 -37.12 0.04
CA LEU A 93 3.72 -36.43 1.03
C LEU A 93 3.89 -34.91 0.89
N ASP A 94 5.13 -34.43 0.76
CA ASP A 94 5.45 -33.03 0.51
C ASP A 94 4.87 -32.54 -0.83
N GLY A 95 5.02 -33.31 -1.90
CA GLY A 95 4.49 -32.98 -3.22
C GLY A 95 2.95 -32.92 -3.29
N ALA A 96 2.26 -33.58 -2.36
CA ALA A 96 0.79 -33.58 -2.25
C ALA A 96 0.26 -32.68 -1.12
N ASN A 97 1.15 -31.91 -0.46
CA ASN A 97 0.84 -31.08 0.70
C ASN A 97 0.18 -31.85 1.87
N VAL A 98 0.54 -33.12 2.05
CA VAL A 98 0.01 -34.00 3.08
C VAL A 98 0.97 -34.08 4.24
N GLY A 99 0.50 -33.70 5.43
CA GLY A 99 1.25 -34.02 6.64
C GLY A 99 2.49 -33.16 6.85
N GLU A 100 2.39 -31.89 6.44
CA GLU A 100 3.33 -30.80 6.70
C GLU A 100 4.05 -31.02 8.04
N SER A 101 5.36 -31.22 7.99
CA SER A 101 6.19 -31.29 9.18
C SER A 101 5.98 -30.03 10.02
N GLY A 102 5.80 -30.18 11.34
CA GLY A 102 5.60 -29.03 12.23
C GLY A 102 6.73 -27.97 12.17
N LEU A 103 7.90 -28.36 11.66
CA LEU A 103 9.04 -27.51 11.39
C LEU A 103 8.86 -26.58 10.19
N ARG A 104 8.20 -27.03 9.11
CA ARG A 104 7.88 -26.15 7.99
C ARG A 104 6.78 -25.16 8.37
N ARG A 105 5.81 -25.57 9.20
CA ARG A 105 4.78 -24.68 9.76
C ARG A 105 5.33 -23.60 10.70
N ALA A 106 6.30 -23.90 11.58
CA ALA A 106 6.94 -22.89 12.44
C ALA A 106 7.81 -21.88 11.65
N TYR A 107 8.37 -22.31 10.52
CA TYR A 107 9.15 -21.49 9.61
C TYR A 107 8.25 -20.76 8.59
N GLU A 108 7.07 -21.29 8.25
CA GLU A 108 6.03 -20.61 7.46
C GLU A 108 5.29 -19.54 8.31
N ASP A 109 5.02 -19.82 9.59
CA ASP A 109 4.53 -18.85 10.59
C ASP A 109 5.54 -17.72 10.84
N TRP A 110 6.85 -17.98 10.66
CA TRP A 110 7.93 -16.99 10.81
C TRP A 110 7.84 -15.84 9.79
N ILE A 111 7.18 -16.03 8.63
CA ILE A 111 7.14 -14.96 7.61
C ILE A 111 5.79 -14.77 6.90
N GLU A 112 4.84 -15.71 6.91
CA GLU A 112 3.56 -15.50 6.21
C GLU A 112 2.65 -14.44 6.83
N GLN A 113 2.83 -14.12 8.10
CA GLN A 113 2.05 -13.08 8.79
C GLN A 113 2.84 -11.84 9.25
N PRO A 114 4.13 -11.96 9.63
CA PRO A 114 4.95 -10.86 10.16
C PRO A 114 5.40 -9.79 9.12
N VAL A 115 6.26 -10.20 8.17
CA VAL A 115 7.01 -9.30 7.27
C VAL A 115 6.11 -8.63 6.20
N ALA A 116 5.01 -9.28 5.81
CA ALA A 116 4.05 -8.72 4.84
C ALA A 116 3.18 -7.59 5.42
N ARG A 117 3.20 -7.35 6.74
CA ARG A 117 2.50 -6.24 7.41
C ARG A 117 3.43 -5.10 7.80
N ALA A 118 4.67 -5.38 8.20
CA ALA A 118 5.69 -4.35 8.50
C ALA A 118 6.03 -3.45 7.28
N LEU A 119 5.98 -3.99 6.06
CA LEU A 119 6.17 -3.23 4.81
C LEU A 119 5.08 -2.16 4.54
N ARG A 120 4.02 -2.07 5.36
CA ARG A 120 2.85 -1.21 5.11
C ARG A 120 2.79 0.09 5.89
N GLN A 121 3.72 0.41 6.80
CA GLN A 121 3.55 1.60 7.66
C GLN A 121 4.85 2.34 7.98
N GLY A 122 5.02 3.52 7.37
CA GLY A 122 5.79 4.67 7.87
C GLY A 122 5.08 5.93 7.36
N THR A 123 4.85 7.03 8.07
CA THR A 123 5.34 7.68 9.30
C THR A 123 4.12 8.43 9.90
N GLN A 124 4.04 8.82 11.18
CA GLN A 124 4.73 9.94 11.84
C GLN A 124 4.45 9.92 13.35
N ALA A 125 5.43 10.30 14.17
CA ALA A 125 5.19 11.03 15.42
C ALA A 125 6.44 11.85 15.79
N VAL A 126 6.31 13.17 15.94
CA VAL A 126 7.36 14.05 16.49
C VAL A 126 6.72 14.92 17.56
N GLY A 127 7.23 14.85 18.80
CA GLY A 127 6.83 15.76 19.88
C GLY A 127 7.45 15.51 21.25
N GLU A 128 7.67 14.26 21.67
CA GLU A 128 7.97 13.92 23.09
C GLU A 128 9.37 13.30 23.31
N HIS A 129 10.34 13.60 22.45
CA HIS A 129 11.49 12.72 22.17
C HIS A 129 12.64 12.75 23.22
N ASN A 130 12.90 13.86 23.91
CA ASN A 130 14.21 14.05 24.56
C ASN A 130 14.43 13.29 25.88
N GLN A 131 13.39 13.03 26.68
CA GLN A 131 13.55 12.26 27.94
C GLN A 131 13.61 10.75 27.69
N GLN A 132 12.78 10.25 26.78
CA GLN A 132 12.72 8.83 26.43
C GLN A 132 14.03 8.33 25.77
N ILE A 133 14.69 9.17 24.97
CA ILE A 133 16.01 8.87 24.39
C ILE A 133 17.06 8.61 25.50
N SER A 134 17.11 9.49 26.50
CA SER A 134 18.10 9.39 27.59
C SER A 134 17.88 8.11 28.42
N ASP A 135 16.62 7.76 28.70
CA ASP A 135 16.28 6.58 29.48
C ASP A 135 16.52 5.27 28.72
N ALA A 136 16.25 5.24 27.40
CA ALA A 136 16.55 4.11 26.54
C ALA A 136 18.06 3.86 26.45
N LEU A 137 18.87 4.91 26.26
CA LEU A 137 20.33 4.78 26.22
C LEU A 137 20.90 4.32 27.57
N ALA A 138 20.41 4.87 28.69
CA ALA A 138 20.83 4.45 30.02
C ALA A 138 20.45 2.97 30.30
N THR A 139 19.33 2.50 29.75
CA THR A 139 18.91 1.10 29.84
C THR A 139 19.82 0.19 29.02
N SER A 140 20.20 0.59 27.80
CA SER A 140 21.14 -0.16 26.97
C SER A 140 22.55 -0.22 27.58
N LEU A 141 23.01 0.85 28.22
CA LEU A 141 24.28 0.87 28.95
C LEU A 141 24.27 -0.11 30.13
N ARG A 142 23.21 -0.08 30.96
CA ARG A 142 23.05 -1.03 32.07
C ARG A 142 22.98 -2.49 31.58
N TRP A 143 22.32 -2.72 30.45
CA TRP A 143 22.28 -4.03 29.81
C TRP A 143 23.68 -4.50 29.41
N ALA A 144 24.45 -3.66 28.71
CA ALA A 144 25.80 -3.99 28.26
C ALA A 144 26.77 -4.26 29.44
N GLU A 145 26.71 -3.43 30.50
CA GLU A 145 27.45 -3.66 31.75
C GLU A 145 27.04 -4.99 32.44
N GLY A 146 25.76 -5.35 32.32
CA GLY A 146 25.18 -6.58 32.86
C GLY A 146 25.62 -7.86 32.15
N LEU A 147 26.11 -7.79 30.89
CA LEU A 147 26.49 -8.97 30.09
C LEU A 147 27.62 -9.80 30.72
N GLY A 148 28.45 -9.23 31.60
CA GLY A 148 29.43 -9.98 32.39
C GLY A 148 28.80 -11.00 33.36
N LYS A 149 27.51 -10.83 33.70
CA LYS A 149 26.69 -11.76 34.48
C LYS A 149 25.83 -12.67 33.57
N GLY A 150 25.99 -12.52 32.26
CA GLY A 150 25.31 -13.18 31.16
C GLY A 150 23.92 -12.62 30.84
N PRO A 151 23.41 -12.84 29.61
CA PRO A 151 22.16 -12.25 29.13
C PRO A 151 20.94 -12.65 29.97
N GLN A 152 19.96 -11.73 30.07
CA GLN A 152 18.72 -11.91 30.84
C GLN A 152 17.52 -11.73 29.90
N SER A 153 17.13 -12.81 29.24
CA SER A 153 16.00 -12.82 28.32
C SER A 153 14.89 -13.74 28.84
N PRO A 154 13.70 -13.21 29.16
CA PRO A 154 12.55 -14.03 29.52
C PRO A 154 12.08 -14.92 28.36
N TRP A 155 12.52 -14.65 27.13
CA TRP A 155 12.25 -15.50 25.96
C TRP A 155 13.18 -16.70 25.91
N LEU A 156 14.47 -16.53 26.22
CA LEU A 156 15.42 -17.65 26.33
C LEU A 156 15.07 -18.58 27.50
N GLU A 157 14.58 -18.04 28.62
CA GLU A 157 14.10 -18.84 29.76
C GLU A 157 12.88 -19.70 29.40
N ARG A 158 11.94 -19.13 28.64
CA ARG A 158 10.77 -19.85 28.17
C ARG A 158 11.12 -20.88 27.10
N ALA A 159 12.04 -20.56 26.19
CA ALA A 159 12.60 -21.53 25.25
C ALA A 159 13.27 -22.70 25.99
N ALA A 160 14.01 -22.44 27.08
CA ALA A 160 14.65 -23.48 27.88
C ALA A 160 13.62 -24.39 28.55
N SER A 161 12.53 -23.79 29.04
CA SER A 161 11.41 -24.50 29.64
C SER A 161 10.74 -25.44 28.65
N GLN A 162 10.60 -25.04 27.39
CA GLN A 162 10.05 -25.88 26.32
C GLN A 162 10.97 -27.06 25.99
N LEU A 163 12.28 -26.84 25.90
CA LEU A 163 13.26 -27.91 25.65
C LEU A 163 13.28 -28.94 26.78
N ALA A 164 13.29 -28.46 28.04
CA ALA A 164 13.22 -29.34 29.21
C ALA A 164 11.92 -30.15 29.22
N ALA A 165 10.79 -29.55 28.84
CA ALA A 165 9.50 -30.24 28.72
C ALA A 165 9.48 -31.31 27.61
N GLN A 166 10.33 -31.19 26.60
CA GLN A 166 10.50 -32.16 25.52
C GLN A 166 11.53 -33.27 25.84
N GLY A 167 12.10 -33.27 27.05
CA GLY A 167 13.07 -34.27 27.50
C GLY A 167 14.51 -34.00 27.05
N ILE A 168 14.80 -32.80 26.53
CA ILE A 168 16.12 -32.39 26.07
C ILE A 168 16.85 -31.69 27.23
N GLY A 169 17.51 -32.48 28.08
CA GLY A 169 18.24 -32.00 29.26
C GLY A 169 17.34 -31.51 30.40
N ASP A 170 17.94 -31.04 31.50
CA ASP A 170 17.21 -30.31 32.54
C ASP A 170 17.11 -28.81 32.21
N LEU A 171 16.17 -28.11 32.85
CA LEU A 171 15.92 -26.68 32.62
C LEU A 171 17.18 -25.83 32.80
N GLN A 172 17.99 -26.15 33.80
CA GLN A 172 19.20 -25.39 34.13
C GLN A 172 20.28 -25.58 33.04
N SER A 173 20.43 -26.79 32.51
CA SER A 173 21.35 -27.15 31.44
C SER A 173 20.92 -26.57 30.10
N ALA A 174 19.63 -26.66 29.75
CA ALA A 174 19.10 -26.08 28.52
C ALA A 174 19.24 -24.55 28.52
N TYR A 175 18.86 -23.90 29.62
CA TYR A 175 19.02 -22.46 29.78
C TYR A 175 20.49 -22.03 29.80
N GLY A 176 21.34 -22.74 30.55
CA GLY A 176 22.78 -22.46 30.61
C GLY A 176 23.46 -22.57 29.25
N THR A 177 23.05 -23.52 28.42
CA THR A 177 23.60 -23.70 27.07
C THR A 177 23.19 -22.58 26.12
N MET A 178 21.90 -22.21 26.08
CA MET A 178 21.43 -21.07 25.27
C MET A 178 22.07 -19.76 25.72
N LYS A 179 22.12 -19.52 27.04
CA LYS A 179 22.76 -18.36 27.63
C LYS A 179 24.25 -18.28 27.25
N GLY A 180 24.97 -19.41 27.31
CA GLY A 180 26.37 -19.50 26.90
C GLY A 180 26.59 -19.19 25.42
N ALA A 181 25.76 -19.73 24.54
CA ALA A 181 25.82 -19.46 23.10
C ALA A 181 25.56 -17.98 22.78
N SER A 182 24.50 -17.40 23.35
CA SER A 182 24.19 -15.97 23.23
C SER A 182 25.33 -15.10 23.76
N GLN A 183 25.89 -15.41 24.92
CA GLN A 183 27.00 -14.65 25.51
C GLN A 183 28.26 -14.70 24.64
N GLN A 184 28.59 -15.87 24.08
CA GLN A 184 29.72 -16.02 23.18
C GLN A 184 29.51 -15.21 21.89
N ALA A 185 28.31 -15.25 21.30
CA ALA A 185 27.97 -14.46 20.13
C ALA A 185 28.05 -12.94 20.42
N LEU A 186 27.46 -12.49 21.53
CA LEU A 186 27.53 -11.08 21.94
C LEU A 186 28.96 -10.63 22.21
N SER A 187 29.82 -11.48 22.76
CA SER A 187 31.25 -11.18 22.91
C SER A 187 31.92 -10.94 21.56
N VAL A 188 31.72 -11.84 20.58
CA VAL A 188 32.29 -11.70 19.22
C VAL A 188 31.75 -10.44 18.54
N MET A 189 30.49 -10.10 18.76
CA MET A 189 29.88 -8.88 18.23
C MET A 189 30.47 -7.63 18.91
N GLY A 190 30.65 -7.67 20.23
CA GLY A 190 31.22 -6.59 21.06
C GLY A 190 32.68 -6.27 20.74
N ASP A 191 33.44 -7.23 20.20
CA ASP A 191 34.78 -6.97 19.66
C ASP A 191 34.74 -6.05 18.43
N THR A 192 33.58 -5.91 17.79
CA THR A 192 33.40 -5.16 16.54
C THR A 192 32.59 -3.88 16.72
N VAL A 193 31.59 -3.87 17.59
CA VAL A 193 30.66 -2.74 17.81
C VAL A 193 30.42 -2.45 19.29
N ASP A 194 30.09 -1.21 19.59
CA ASP A 194 29.55 -0.85 20.91
C ASP A 194 28.14 -1.45 21.05
N LEU A 195 28.02 -2.45 21.92
CA LEU A 195 26.77 -3.18 22.12
C LEU A 195 25.66 -2.28 22.67
N ALA A 196 25.97 -1.32 23.54
CA ALA A 196 24.97 -0.41 24.09
C ALA A 196 24.42 0.53 23.00
N ARG A 197 25.30 1.07 22.15
CA ARG A 197 24.92 1.88 20.99
C ARG A 197 24.08 1.06 20.00
N LEU A 198 24.50 -0.19 19.73
CA LEU A 198 23.77 -1.13 18.89
C LEU A 198 22.35 -1.39 19.42
N ALA A 199 22.22 -1.75 20.70
CA ALA A 199 20.93 -2.07 21.32
C ALA A 199 20.00 -0.85 21.39
N TYR A 200 20.56 0.31 21.68
CA TYR A 200 19.82 1.58 21.62
C TYR A 200 19.28 1.81 20.21
N ARG A 201 20.14 1.78 19.18
CA ARG A 201 19.73 2.03 17.80
C ARG A 201 18.73 1.00 17.30
N PHE A 202 18.93 -0.28 17.61
CA PHE A 202 17.97 -1.34 17.29
C PHE A 202 16.59 -1.08 17.90
N GLY A 203 16.53 -0.50 19.10
CA GLY A 203 15.28 -0.09 19.76
C GLY A 203 14.65 1.17 19.19
N THR A 204 15.43 2.10 18.62
CA THR A 204 14.93 3.43 18.25
C THR A 204 14.82 3.69 16.74
N ASP A 205 15.55 2.94 15.91
CA ASP A 205 15.61 3.10 14.45
C ASP A 205 15.03 1.84 13.78
N SER A 206 13.84 2.00 13.18
CA SER A 206 13.11 0.90 12.55
C SER A 206 13.84 0.32 11.34
N ASP A 207 14.46 1.18 10.53
CA ASP A 207 15.12 0.78 9.29
C ASP A 207 16.40 0.00 9.63
N PHE A 208 17.16 0.49 10.60
CA PHE A 208 18.32 -0.23 11.14
C PHE A 208 17.93 -1.59 11.72
N ARG A 209 16.84 -1.63 12.50
CA ARG A 209 16.32 -2.88 13.07
C ARG A 209 15.94 -3.89 11.99
N TYR A 210 15.20 -3.48 10.95
CA TYR A 210 14.82 -4.35 9.84
C TYR A 210 16.02 -4.88 9.06
N MET A 211 17.03 -4.03 8.83
CA MET A 211 18.29 -4.45 8.22
C MET A 211 18.96 -5.57 9.04
N MET A 212 19.04 -5.40 10.36
CA MET A 212 19.68 -6.38 11.27
C MET A 212 18.88 -7.68 11.38
N ILE A 213 17.55 -7.60 11.47
CA ILE A 213 16.67 -8.77 11.47
C ILE A 213 16.80 -9.55 10.16
N GLY A 214 16.73 -8.86 9.01
CA GLY A 214 16.86 -9.48 7.69
C GLY A 214 18.20 -10.19 7.50
N ALA A 215 19.30 -9.57 7.92
CA ALA A 215 20.63 -10.19 7.85
C ALA A 215 20.74 -11.44 8.76
N ALA A 216 20.22 -11.36 9.99
CA ALA A 216 20.23 -12.48 10.92
C ALA A 216 19.39 -13.67 10.42
N ALA A 217 18.20 -13.35 9.92
CA ALA A 217 17.26 -14.25 9.28
C ALA A 217 17.89 -15.02 8.09
N MET A 218 18.59 -14.30 7.21
CA MET A 218 19.32 -14.90 6.09
C MET A 218 20.39 -15.90 6.55
N TYR A 219 21.19 -15.54 7.56
CA TYR A 219 22.24 -16.42 8.09
C TYR A 219 21.69 -17.63 8.84
N ALA A 220 20.57 -17.47 9.54
CA ALA A 220 19.86 -18.60 10.12
C ALA A 220 19.34 -19.55 9.01
N ALA A 221 18.72 -19.01 7.98
CA ALA A 221 18.22 -19.82 6.87
C ALA A 221 19.33 -20.60 6.13
N GLU A 222 20.50 -19.98 5.92
CA GLU A 222 21.66 -20.60 5.28
C GLU A 222 22.09 -21.90 5.99
N VAL A 223 22.11 -21.91 7.32
CA VAL A 223 22.57 -23.07 8.11
C VAL A 223 21.48 -24.12 8.29
N ALA A 224 20.20 -23.75 8.25
CA ALA A 224 19.10 -24.73 8.25
C ALA A 224 19.12 -25.65 7.01
N ARG A 225 19.78 -25.22 5.92
CA ARG A 225 19.93 -25.96 4.67
C ARG A 225 21.21 -26.81 4.56
N ASP A 226 22.05 -26.87 5.59
CA ASP A 226 23.25 -27.72 5.59
C ASP A 226 22.93 -29.10 6.19
N PRO A 227 22.63 -30.14 5.36
CA PRO A 227 22.26 -31.46 5.86
C PRO A 227 23.38 -32.18 6.62
N GLY A 228 24.61 -31.65 6.59
CA GLY A 228 25.75 -32.13 7.37
C GLY A 228 25.86 -31.52 8.76
N LYS A 229 25.02 -30.53 9.10
CA LYS A 229 24.97 -29.91 10.43
C LYS A 229 23.64 -30.26 11.10
N PRO A 230 23.66 -30.95 12.26
CA PRO A 230 22.45 -31.13 13.05
C PRO A 230 21.82 -29.76 13.30
N VAL A 231 20.54 -29.61 12.96
CA VAL A 231 19.75 -28.49 13.43
C VAL A 231 19.47 -28.77 14.90
N ASP A 232 20.32 -28.27 15.79
CA ASP A 232 20.20 -28.51 17.23
C ASP A 232 18.85 -27.99 17.75
N ASP A 233 18.17 -28.76 18.59
CA ASP A 233 16.90 -28.35 19.22
C ASP A 233 17.02 -27.01 19.96
N ILE A 234 18.20 -26.73 20.50
CA ILE A 234 18.59 -25.46 21.14
C ILE A 234 18.43 -24.27 20.19
N ARG A 235 18.85 -24.44 18.94
CA ARG A 235 18.76 -23.42 17.91
C ARG A 235 17.31 -23.21 17.46
N ASN A 236 16.53 -24.28 17.33
CA ASN A 236 15.10 -24.19 17.03
C ASN A 236 14.34 -23.45 18.14
N ALA A 237 14.68 -23.70 19.41
CA ALA A 237 14.10 -23.00 20.54
C ALA A 237 14.47 -21.51 20.55
N ALA A 238 15.72 -21.16 20.21
CA ALA A 238 16.15 -19.77 20.04
C ALA A 238 15.41 -19.05 18.91
N VAL A 239 15.18 -19.72 17.77
CA VAL A 239 14.36 -19.20 16.66
C VAL A 239 12.92 -18.98 17.13
N ASN A 240 12.32 -19.93 17.85
CA ASN A 240 10.97 -19.76 18.39
C ASN A 240 10.86 -18.58 19.37
N ALA A 241 11.85 -18.39 20.24
CA ALA A 241 11.93 -17.24 21.14
C ALA A 241 11.99 -15.92 20.37
N PHE A 242 12.81 -15.85 19.31
CA PHE A 242 12.87 -14.69 18.43
C PHE A 242 11.54 -14.42 17.71
N ASN A 243 10.83 -15.46 17.28
CA ASN A 243 9.54 -15.34 16.61
C ASN A 243 8.45 -14.81 17.55
N GLU A 244 8.45 -15.29 18.80
CA GLU A 244 7.50 -14.84 19.80
C GLU A 244 7.75 -13.37 20.19
N TRP A 245 9.02 -12.95 20.31
CA TRP A 245 9.40 -11.54 20.48
C TRP A 245 8.98 -10.69 19.27
N SER A 246 9.23 -11.17 18.05
CA SER A 246 8.88 -10.44 16.81
C SER A 246 7.37 -10.23 16.68
N ARG A 247 6.56 -11.23 17.03
CA ARG A 247 5.09 -11.09 17.08
C ARG A 247 4.63 -10.06 18.11
N GLY A 248 5.28 -10.00 19.27
CA GLY A 248 5.01 -8.99 20.29
C GLY A 248 5.32 -7.58 19.79
N LEU A 249 6.45 -7.41 19.10
CA LEU A 249 6.83 -6.15 18.47
C LEU A 249 5.79 -5.74 17.41
N GLU A 250 5.36 -6.65 16.55
CA GLU A 250 4.37 -6.36 15.52
C GLU A 250 3.00 -5.98 16.06
N GLN A 251 2.56 -6.69 17.09
CA GLN A 251 1.33 -6.32 17.80
C GLN A 251 1.47 -4.90 18.36
N ALA A 252 2.61 -4.57 18.99
CA ALA A 252 2.86 -3.23 19.48
C ALA A 252 2.91 -2.19 18.34
N GLN A 253 3.46 -2.52 17.17
CA GLN A 253 3.43 -1.64 15.99
C GLN A 253 2.01 -1.40 15.50
N ALA A 254 1.19 -2.46 15.38
CA ALA A 254 -0.21 -2.35 14.99
C ALA A 254 -1.05 -1.53 15.97
N GLU A 255 -0.69 -1.54 17.25
CA GLU A 255 -1.33 -0.76 18.32
C GLU A 255 -0.75 0.66 18.48
N GLY A 256 0.28 1.04 17.71
CA GLY A 256 0.98 2.32 17.87
C GLY A 256 1.81 2.43 19.16
N LYS A 257 2.08 1.31 19.83
CA LYS A 257 2.83 1.19 21.11
C LYS A 257 4.24 0.64 20.92
N GLU A 258 4.81 0.75 19.73
CA GLU A 258 6.15 0.23 19.41
C GLU A 258 7.21 0.71 20.41
N GLN A 259 7.21 2.01 20.70
CA GLN A 259 8.19 2.61 21.61
C GLN A 259 7.99 2.17 23.07
N GLU A 260 6.75 1.90 23.49
CA GLU A 260 6.47 1.36 24.82
C GLU A 260 6.99 -0.07 24.95
N TYR A 261 6.77 -0.89 23.92
CA TYR A 261 7.29 -2.25 23.86
C TYR A 261 8.82 -2.28 23.87
N LEU A 262 9.45 -1.48 23.01
CA LEU A 262 10.92 -1.42 22.88
C LEU A 262 11.62 -0.74 24.07
N GLY A 263 10.96 0.23 24.72
CA GLY A 263 11.48 0.98 25.87
C GLY A 263 11.69 0.17 27.15
N GLN A 264 11.07 -1.01 27.28
CA GLN A 264 11.24 -1.92 28.42
C GLN A 264 12.40 -2.93 28.23
N ALA A 265 13.55 -2.46 27.73
CA ALA A 265 14.72 -3.28 27.36
C ALA A 265 14.47 -4.32 26.25
N GLN A 266 13.30 -4.34 25.59
CA GLN A 266 13.00 -5.31 24.53
C GLN A 266 13.87 -5.11 23.28
N GLY A 267 14.38 -3.89 23.03
CA GLY A 267 15.39 -3.66 22.00
C GLY A 267 16.69 -4.44 22.25
N ALA A 268 17.18 -4.43 23.50
CA ALA A 268 18.36 -5.19 23.90
C ALA A 268 18.10 -6.71 23.83
N VAL A 269 16.93 -7.15 24.29
CA VAL A 269 16.47 -8.56 24.16
C VAL A 269 16.43 -9.00 22.69
N GLY A 270 15.99 -8.13 21.78
CA GLY A 270 16.02 -8.41 20.34
C GLY A 270 17.43 -8.66 19.81
N VAL A 271 18.42 -7.88 20.26
CA VAL A 271 19.85 -8.11 19.93
C VAL A 271 20.36 -9.45 20.49
N GLU A 272 20.00 -9.79 21.73
CA GLU A 272 20.36 -11.09 22.33
C GLU A 272 19.78 -12.28 21.55
N LEU A 273 18.53 -12.16 21.09
CA LEU A 273 17.84 -13.19 20.32
C LEU A 273 18.39 -13.31 18.89
N ILE A 274 18.75 -12.20 18.25
CA ILE A 274 19.44 -12.24 16.96
C ILE A 274 20.82 -12.91 17.10
N ALA A 275 21.57 -12.58 18.15
CA ALA A 275 22.88 -13.18 18.40
C ALA A 275 22.79 -14.70 18.65
N SER A 276 21.67 -15.20 19.18
CA SER A 276 21.48 -16.63 19.47
C SER A 276 21.12 -17.47 18.25
N ILE A 277 20.47 -16.87 17.24
CA ILE A 277 20.06 -17.59 16.02
C ILE A 277 21.13 -17.54 14.91
N VAL A 278 22.04 -16.56 14.96
CA VAL A 278 23.12 -16.40 13.98
C VAL A 278 24.29 -17.33 14.33
N PRO A 279 24.80 -18.11 13.37
CA PRO A 279 25.98 -18.93 13.59
C PRO A 279 27.17 -18.07 14.01
N ILE A 280 27.94 -18.51 15.02
CA ILE A 280 29.10 -17.77 15.56
C ILE A 280 30.06 -17.30 14.45
N SER A 281 30.27 -18.10 13.40
CA SER A 281 31.13 -17.76 12.26
C SER A 281 30.63 -16.58 11.41
N LYS A 282 29.35 -16.19 11.54
CA LYS A 282 28.70 -15.09 10.83
C LYS A 282 28.39 -13.90 11.75
N VAL A 283 28.45 -14.06 13.07
CA VAL A 283 28.18 -12.99 14.05
C VAL A 283 29.11 -11.77 13.86
N ALA A 284 30.39 -12.01 13.56
CA ALA A 284 31.31 -10.92 13.25
C ALA A 284 30.90 -10.11 12.01
N LYS A 285 30.25 -10.74 11.01
CA LYS A 285 29.73 -10.02 9.83
C LYS A 285 28.56 -9.12 10.23
N LEU A 286 27.68 -9.60 11.09
CA LEU A 286 26.56 -8.83 11.63
C LEU A 286 27.04 -7.63 12.47
N GLY A 287 28.09 -7.80 13.29
CA GLY A 287 28.76 -6.70 13.97
C GLY A 287 29.37 -5.69 13.00
N LYS A 288 30.04 -6.14 11.93
CA LYS A 288 30.60 -5.22 10.90
C LYS A 288 29.50 -4.42 10.19
N LEU A 289 28.35 -5.03 9.92
CA LEU A 289 27.18 -4.36 9.34
C LEU A 289 26.69 -3.23 10.25
N ALA A 290 26.46 -3.52 11.53
CA ALA A 290 26.05 -2.51 12.49
C ALA A 290 27.06 -1.35 12.58
N ARG A 291 28.36 -1.66 12.66
CA ARG A 291 29.44 -0.67 12.68
C ARG A 291 29.42 0.24 11.45
N ALA A 292 29.01 -0.29 10.31
CA ALA A 292 28.97 0.46 9.05
C ALA A 292 28.03 1.64 9.11
N VAL A 293 26.89 1.39 9.71
CA VAL A 293 25.81 2.35 9.81
C VAL A 293 26.17 3.42 10.86
N ASP A 294 26.75 3.02 12.00
CA ASP A 294 27.20 3.97 13.03
C ASP A 294 28.32 4.91 12.56
N LYS A 295 29.29 4.41 11.79
CA LYS A 295 30.38 5.25 11.25
C LYS A 295 29.89 6.27 10.22
N ALA A 296 28.86 5.94 9.45
CA ALA A 296 28.30 6.87 8.46
C ALA A 296 27.63 8.08 9.15
N ASP A 297 26.95 7.86 10.29
CA ASP A 297 26.34 8.95 11.05
C ASP A 297 27.36 9.86 11.74
N ASP A 298 28.53 9.33 12.08
CA ASP A 298 29.61 10.08 12.74
C ASP A 298 30.43 10.95 11.74
N LEU A 299 30.18 10.81 10.42
CA LEU A 299 30.87 11.56 9.37
C LEU A 299 30.02 12.76 8.89
N PRO A 300 30.57 13.99 8.81
CA PRO A 300 29.84 15.11 8.24
C PRO A 300 29.57 14.87 6.74
N PRO A 301 28.40 15.33 6.22
CA PRO A 301 28.08 15.18 4.81
C PRO A 301 29.15 15.91 3.98
N ALA A 302 29.83 15.18 3.10
CA ALA A 302 30.86 15.64 2.17
C ALA A 302 32.33 15.74 2.66
N ARG A 303 32.83 14.79 3.47
CA ARG A 303 34.29 14.54 3.54
C ARG A 303 34.71 13.33 2.71
N THR A 304 35.67 13.57 1.80
CA THR A 304 36.53 12.51 1.28
C THR A 304 37.39 11.96 2.43
N PRO A 305 37.71 10.66 2.48
CA PRO A 305 38.49 10.09 3.57
C PRO A 305 39.84 10.80 3.70
N ASP A 306 40.09 11.46 4.83
CA ASP A 306 41.32 12.22 5.09
C ASP A 306 42.39 11.26 5.62
N GLY A 307 42.79 10.30 4.78
CA GLY A 307 43.98 9.47 5.00
C GLY A 307 43.86 8.00 4.63
N PRO A 308 45.00 7.29 4.49
CA PRO A 308 45.04 5.90 4.03
C PRO A 308 44.41 4.89 5.00
N ALA A 309 44.30 5.21 6.29
CA ALA A 309 43.65 4.36 7.29
C ALA A 309 42.11 4.48 7.25
N GLU A 310 41.58 5.69 7.05
CA GLU A 310 40.15 5.93 6.89
C GLU A 310 39.64 5.38 5.55
N ALA A 311 40.38 5.60 4.47
CA ALA A 311 40.06 5.01 3.16
C ALA A 311 40.02 3.48 3.20
N ARG A 312 40.93 2.85 3.96
CA ARG A 312 40.96 1.39 4.15
C ARG A 312 39.77 0.89 4.98
N ALA A 313 39.41 1.59 6.05
CA ALA A 313 38.25 1.24 6.87
C ALA A 313 36.92 1.41 6.11
N THR A 314 36.79 2.47 5.30
CA THR A 314 35.63 2.69 4.42
C THR A 314 35.57 1.64 3.30
N GLY A 315 36.72 1.24 2.75
CA GLY A 315 36.82 0.15 1.77
C GLY A 315 36.42 -1.22 2.32
N GLU A 316 36.88 -1.58 3.53
CA GLU A 316 36.49 -2.82 4.23
C GLU A 316 34.98 -2.85 4.54
N LEU A 317 34.40 -1.67 4.79
CA LEU A 317 32.98 -1.50 5.05
C LEU A 317 32.11 -1.65 3.81
N ALA A 318 32.49 -0.99 2.72
CA ALA A 318 31.85 -1.14 1.43
C ALA A 318 31.91 -2.59 0.93
N GLN A 319 33.03 -3.27 1.19
CA GLN A 319 33.18 -4.70 0.89
C GLN A 319 32.24 -5.57 1.74
N ALA A 320 32.10 -5.29 3.04
CA ALA A 320 31.17 -6.01 3.91
C ALA A 320 29.71 -5.83 3.49
N LEU A 321 29.30 -4.61 3.14
CA LEU A 321 27.97 -4.32 2.61
C LEU A 321 27.74 -5.05 1.28
N THR A 322 28.72 -5.04 0.38
CA THR A 322 28.64 -5.74 -0.91
C THR A 322 28.50 -7.26 -0.74
N GLU A 323 29.29 -7.87 0.16
CA GLU A 323 29.17 -9.30 0.48
C GLU A 323 27.78 -9.64 1.03
N LEU A 324 27.24 -8.80 1.91
CA LEU A 324 25.92 -8.98 2.52
C LEU A 324 24.79 -8.83 1.50
N SER A 325 24.86 -7.82 0.62
CA SER A 325 23.88 -7.65 -0.47
C SER A 325 23.89 -8.83 -1.42
N ARG A 326 25.06 -9.43 -1.69
CA ARG A 326 25.16 -10.66 -2.46
C ARG A 326 24.53 -11.86 -1.75
N ASP A 327 24.78 -12.00 -0.45
CA ASP A 327 24.16 -13.05 0.36
C ASP A 327 22.63 -12.87 0.38
N ALA A 328 22.13 -11.63 0.43
CA ALA A 328 20.71 -11.29 0.35
C ALA A 328 20.11 -11.59 -1.03
N ALA A 329 20.78 -11.22 -2.13
CA ALA A 329 20.34 -11.52 -3.49
C ALA A 329 20.25 -13.05 -3.73
N ARG A 330 21.23 -13.82 -3.22
CA ARG A 330 21.18 -15.29 -3.23
C ARG A 330 20.03 -15.84 -2.40
N ALA A 331 19.72 -15.20 -1.28
CA ALA A 331 18.57 -15.58 -0.46
C ALA A 331 17.25 -15.32 -1.22
N GLN A 332 17.11 -14.18 -1.91
CA GLN A 332 15.98 -13.85 -2.78
C GLN A 332 15.75 -14.85 -3.92
N ALA A 333 16.82 -15.30 -4.57
CA ALA A 333 16.74 -16.28 -5.66
C ALA A 333 16.19 -17.65 -5.22
N ARG A 334 16.26 -17.99 -3.92
CA ARG A 334 15.83 -19.29 -3.39
C ARG A 334 14.33 -19.37 -3.10
N GLY A 335 13.61 -18.25 -3.19
CA GLY A 335 12.17 -18.17 -2.94
C GLY A 335 11.77 -18.38 -1.47
N GLY A 336 10.47 -18.37 -1.20
CA GLY A 336 9.92 -18.67 0.12
C GLY A 336 10.40 -17.73 1.23
N LEU A 337 11.18 -18.26 2.16
CA LEU A 337 11.45 -17.64 3.45
C LEU A 337 12.75 -16.85 3.43
N GLU A 338 13.75 -17.39 2.75
CA GLU A 338 15.00 -16.72 2.41
C GLU A 338 14.76 -15.47 1.59
N ARG A 339 13.78 -15.50 0.68
CA ARG A 339 13.45 -14.31 -0.11
C ARG A 339 13.00 -13.16 0.74
N ARG A 340 12.08 -13.41 1.66
CA ARG A 340 11.52 -12.38 2.53
C ARG A 340 12.54 -11.84 3.53
N ALA A 341 13.47 -12.68 3.98
CA ALA A 341 14.62 -12.23 4.77
C ALA A 341 15.53 -11.28 3.99
N GLY A 342 15.81 -11.61 2.72
CA GLY A 342 16.53 -10.73 1.80
C GLY A 342 15.78 -9.43 1.49
N ASP A 343 14.47 -9.50 1.26
CA ASP A 343 13.61 -8.33 1.01
C ASP A 343 13.61 -7.39 2.24
N LEU A 344 13.50 -7.93 3.45
CA LEU A 344 13.53 -7.17 4.70
C LEU A 344 14.90 -6.51 4.94
N PHE A 345 15.99 -7.23 4.62
CA PHE A 345 17.34 -6.66 4.66
C PHE A 345 17.48 -5.46 3.72
N PHE A 346 17.07 -5.61 2.45
CA PHE A 346 17.15 -4.51 1.48
C PHE A 346 16.23 -3.34 1.83
N SER A 347 15.04 -3.61 2.38
CA SER A 347 14.13 -2.58 2.89
C SER A 347 14.78 -1.74 3.99
N GLY A 348 15.33 -2.39 5.02
CA GLY A 348 16.05 -1.70 6.09
C GLY A 348 17.30 -0.98 5.61
N LEU A 349 18.08 -1.59 4.72
CA LEU A 349 19.30 -0.98 4.15
C LEU A 349 18.96 0.28 3.34
N ALA A 350 17.92 0.24 2.51
CA ALA A 350 17.45 1.39 1.76
C ALA A 350 16.91 2.48 2.70
N GLY A 351 16.17 2.12 3.75
CA GLY A 351 15.70 3.04 4.78
C GLY A 351 16.82 3.78 5.50
N VAL A 352 17.82 3.05 6.00
CA VAL A 352 19.03 3.62 6.62
C VAL A 352 19.75 4.55 5.66
N LYS A 353 19.98 4.13 4.41
CA LYS A 353 20.71 4.96 3.45
C LYS A 353 19.91 6.18 3.02
N ARG A 354 18.59 6.08 2.93
CA ARG A 354 17.68 7.20 2.70
C ARG A 354 17.77 8.24 3.82
N SER A 355 17.76 7.82 5.09
CA SER A 355 17.85 8.75 6.23
C SER A 355 19.22 9.44 6.31
N GLN A 356 20.27 8.79 5.82
CA GLN A 356 21.62 9.34 5.69
C GLN A 356 21.80 10.25 4.45
N GLY A 357 20.81 10.30 3.54
CA GLY A 357 20.94 11.00 2.25
C GLY A 357 21.84 10.27 1.24
N GLU A 358 22.16 9.00 1.50
CA GLU A 358 23.11 8.18 0.73
C GLU A 358 22.44 7.08 -0.13
N LEU A 359 21.15 7.22 -0.41
CA LEU A 359 20.40 6.19 -1.17
C LEU A 359 20.96 6.01 -2.59
N ASN A 360 21.42 7.09 -3.22
CA ASN A 360 22.00 7.04 -4.56
C ASN A 360 23.34 6.29 -4.57
N GLU A 361 24.22 6.55 -3.60
CA GLU A 361 25.49 5.84 -3.46
C GLU A 361 25.26 4.34 -3.23
N LEU A 362 24.21 3.97 -2.48
CA LEU A 362 23.81 2.57 -2.34
C LEU A 362 23.47 1.96 -3.69
N VAL A 363 22.58 2.59 -4.48
CA VAL A 363 22.17 2.05 -5.79
C VAL A 363 23.36 1.92 -6.74
N ASP A 364 24.21 2.94 -6.83
CA ASP A 364 25.41 2.92 -7.68
C ASP A 364 26.41 1.85 -7.23
N GLY A 365 26.61 1.69 -5.92
CA GLY A 365 27.46 0.65 -5.34
C GLY A 365 26.95 -0.76 -5.66
N LEU A 366 25.67 -1.02 -5.46
CA LEU A 366 25.04 -2.31 -5.78
C LEU A 366 25.12 -2.61 -7.28
N ARG A 367 24.87 -1.62 -8.13
CA ARG A 367 24.96 -1.77 -9.59
C ARG A 367 26.37 -2.13 -10.03
N LYS A 368 27.39 -1.43 -9.52
CA LYS A 368 28.81 -1.71 -9.82
C LYS A 368 29.20 -3.15 -9.48
N HIS A 369 28.54 -3.75 -8.49
CA HIS A 369 28.80 -5.11 -8.04
C HIS A 369 27.81 -6.16 -8.57
N GLY A 370 26.85 -5.77 -9.41
CA GLY A 370 25.86 -6.68 -10.01
C GLY A 370 24.76 -7.15 -9.06
N GLU A 371 24.48 -6.40 -7.99
CA GLU A 371 23.55 -6.79 -6.92
C GLU A 371 22.31 -5.87 -6.85
N VAL A 372 22.13 -4.94 -7.79
CA VAL A 372 21.04 -3.94 -7.76
C VAL A 372 19.66 -4.55 -7.95
N ASP A 373 19.56 -5.64 -8.73
CA ASP A 373 18.31 -6.37 -8.91
C ASP A 373 17.73 -6.90 -7.58
N GLY A 374 18.59 -7.20 -6.59
CA GLY A 374 18.13 -7.58 -5.26
C GLY A 374 17.38 -6.45 -4.54
N LEU A 375 17.89 -5.22 -4.65
CA LEU A 375 17.22 -4.03 -4.13
C LEU A 375 15.92 -3.74 -4.88
N LEU A 376 15.92 -3.79 -6.22
CA LEU A 376 14.72 -3.58 -7.03
C LEU A 376 13.61 -4.61 -6.72
N ARG A 377 13.99 -5.89 -6.60
CA ARG A 377 13.07 -7.00 -6.29
C ARG A 377 12.42 -6.90 -4.91
N SER A 378 13.08 -6.22 -3.98
CA SER A 378 12.61 -6.10 -2.59
C SER A 378 11.40 -5.17 -2.43
N GLY A 379 11.14 -4.26 -3.39
CA GLY A 379 10.10 -3.24 -3.27
C GLY A 379 10.45 -2.08 -2.32
N ALA A 380 11.70 -2.00 -1.85
CA ALA A 380 12.17 -1.00 -0.89
C ALA A 380 12.21 0.45 -1.42
N LEU A 381 12.17 0.62 -2.74
CA LEU A 381 12.17 1.91 -3.41
C LEU A 381 10.74 2.37 -3.68
N THR A 382 10.45 3.63 -3.38
CA THR A 382 9.17 4.27 -3.67
C THR A 382 9.01 4.56 -5.17
N PRO A 383 7.78 4.78 -5.68
CA PRO A 383 7.58 5.13 -7.08
C PRO A 383 8.38 6.36 -7.51
N ASN A 384 8.46 7.39 -6.66
CA ASN A 384 9.22 8.61 -6.95
C ASN A 384 10.74 8.33 -7.06
N GLU A 385 11.27 7.46 -6.20
CA GLU A 385 12.68 7.03 -6.25
C GLU A 385 12.95 6.19 -7.50
N LEU A 386 12.05 5.27 -7.86
CA LEU A 386 12.15 4.49 -9.10
C LEU A 386 12.11 5.41 -10.33
N GLY A 387 11.18 6.36 -10.37
CA GLY A 387 11.09 7.37 -11.43
C GLY A 387 12.32 8.28 -11.50
N TYR A 388 12.93 8.63 -10.36
CA TYR A 388 14.21 9.34 -10.32
C TYR A 388 15.35 8.52 -10.94
N LEU A 389 15.50 7.27 -10.52
CA LEU A 389 16.55 6.39 -11.01
C LEU A 389 16.40 6.12 -12.52
N ALA A 390 15.18 5.90 -13.01
CA ALA A 390 14.90 5.68 -14.43
C ALA A 390 15.31 6.85 -15.33
N ARG A 391 15.16 8.08 -14.84
CA ARG A 391 15.58 9.30 -15.56
C ARG A 391 17.09 9.48 -15.62
N ARG A 392 17.82 8.94 -14.64
CA ARG A 392 19.29 8.98 -14.60
C ARG A 392 19.90 7.90 -15.47
N ASP A 393 19.40 6.69 -15.36
CA ASP A 393 19.87 5.57 -16.16
C ASP A 393 18.80 4.49 -16.31
N VAL A 394 18.25 4.43 -17.51
CA VAL A 394 17.22 3.46 -17.86
C VAL A 394 17.73 2.02 -17.92
N GLN A 395 19.03 1.82 -18.15
CA GLN A 395 19.65 0.49 -18.21
C GLN A 395 19.66 -0.20 -16.84
N LEU A 396 19.40 0.54 -15.76
CA LEU A 396 19.21 -0.02 -14.42
C LEU A 396 18.09 -1.08 -14.40
N PHE A 397 17.11 -0.96 -15.28
CA PHE A 397 15.91 -1.81 -15.35
C PHE A 397 15.94 -2.82 -16.51
N GLU A 398 17.11 -3.01 -17.14
CA GLU A 398 17.33 -4.00 -18.20
C GLU A 398 17.93 -5.32 -17.66
N GLY A 399 18.09 -5.43 -16.33
CA GLY A 399 18.59 -6.61 -15.63
C GLY A 399 17.53 -7.70 -15.42
N GLU A 400 17.63 -8.44 -14.30
CA GLU A 400 16.64 -9.47 -13.96
C GLU A 400 15.29 -8.89 -13.52
N VAL A 401 15.26 -7.63 -13.08
CA VAL A 401 14.06 -6.95 -12.58
C VAL A 401 13.74 -5.75 -13.46
N SER A 402 12.61 -5.81 -14.16
CA SER A 402 12.12 -4.69 -14.96
C SER A 402 11.57 -3.56 -14.08
N PHE A 403 11.41 -2.37 -14.67
CA PHE A 403 10.81 -1.22 -13.99
C PHE A 403 9.41 -1.53 -13.46
N HIS A 404 8.56 -2.17 -14.27
CA HIS A 404 7.22 -2.58 -13.86
C HIS A 404 7.25 -3.63 -12.75
N GLN A 405 8.22 -4.56 -12.76
CA GLN A 405 8.39 -5.53 -11.68
C GLN A 405 8.88 -4.87 -10.38
N ALA A 406 9.72 -3.84 -10.46
CA ALA A 406 10.15 -3.08 -9.28
C ALA A 406 8.98 -2.28 -8.67
N LEU A 407 8.16 -1.63 -9.50
CA LEU A 407 6.91 -1.00 -9.06
C LEU A 407 5.94 -2.01 -8.46
N ASP A 408 5.83 -3.19 -9.09
CA ASP A 408 4.96 -4.24 -8.62
C ASP A 408 5.41 -4.79 -7.26
N ALA A 409 6.72 -4.93 -7.05
CA ALA A 409 7.30 -5.31 -5.76
C ALA A 409 6.97 -4.27 -4.67
N HIS A 410 6.98 -2.97 -5.00
CA HIS A 410 6.57 -1.90 -4.08
C HIS A 410 5.07 -1.96 -3.73
N ILE A 411 4.20 -2.22 -4.71
CA ILE A 411 2.77 -2.42 -4.48
C ILE A 411 2.54 -3.66 -3.62
N GLY A 412 3.30 -4.72 -3.90
CA GLY A 412 3.20 -6.02 -3.24
C GLY A 412 1.83 -6.67 -3.48
N GLN A 413 1.35 -7.41 -2.47
CA GLN A 413 0.07 -8.12 -2.53
C GLN A 413 -1.17 -7.23 -2.35
N ARG A 414 -0.99 -5.90 -2.28
CA ARG A 414 -2.10 -4.97 -2.10
C ARG A 414 -2.96 -4.95 -3.38
N PRO A 415 -4.30 -5.04 -3.28
CA PRO A 415 -5.15 -4.80 -4.43
C PRO A 415 -4.97 -3.36 -4.89
N LEU A 416 -4.97 -3.11 -6.20
CA LEU A 416 -4.79 -1.76 -6.75
C LEU A 416 -5.85 -0.77 -6.23
N SER A 417 -7.05 -1.26 -5.88
CA SER A 417 -8.14 -0.48 -5.28
C SER A 417 -7.86 0.03 -3.88
N ALA A 418 -6.88 -0.54 -3.16
CA ALA A 418 -6.47 -0.09 -1.84
C ALA A 418 -5.40 1.02 -1.89
N LEU A 419 -4.87 1.34 -3.08
CA LEU A 419 -3.87 2.39 -3.24
C LEU A 419 -4.51 3.77 -3.09
N GLY A 420 -3.84 4.65 -2.36
CA GLY A 420 -4.30 6.04 -2.19
C GLY A 420 -4.21 6.84 -3.48
N ARG A 421 -5.02 7.91 -3.62
CA ARG A 421 -4.98 8.78 -4.82
C ARG A 421 -3.59 9.35 -5.11
N ARG A 422 -2.84 9.69 -4.05
CA ARG A 422 -1.46 10.20 -4.17
C ARG A 422 -0.53 9.13 -4.71
N GLU A 423 -0.55 7.94 -4.11
CA GLU A 423 0.28 6.80 -4.51
C GLU A 423 0.01 6.38 -5.97
N VAL A 424 -1.26 6.38 -6.41
CA VAL A 424 -1.61 6.14 -7.82
C VAL A 424 -1.02 7.20 -8.74
N GLY A 425 -1.02 8.47 -8.31
CA GLY A 425 -0.37 9.57 -9.03
C GLY A 425 1.14 9.37 -9.16
N ASP A 426 1.82 9.12 -8.04
CA ASP A 426 3.27 8.88 -7.97
C ASP A 426 3.69 7.70 -8.87
N ILE A 427 2.91 6.60 -8.88
CA ILE A 427 3.13 5.45 -9.79
C ILE A 427 2.98 5.89 -11.26
N GLY A 428 1.96 6.68 -11.58
CA GLY A 428 1.76 7.23 -12.91
C GLY A 428 2.94 8.06 -13.41
N GLU A 429 3.40 8.99 -12.57
CA GLU A 429 4.53 9.86 -12.87
C GLU A 429 5.81 9.06 -13.09
N ALA A 430 6.06 8.04 -12.25
CA ALA A 430 7.20 7.14 -12.39
C ALA A 430 7.18 6.37 -13.72
N ILE A 431 6.02 5.83 -14.11
CA ILE A 431 5.86 5.09 -15.38
C ILE A 431 6.07 6.01 -16.58
N THR A 432 5.49 7.21 -16.56
CA THR A 432 5.69 8.19 -17.64
C THR A 432 7.15 8.63 -17.71
N ALA A 433 7.80 8.89 -16.58
CA ALA A 433 9.22 9.25 -16.53
C ALA A 433 10.12 8.17 -17.15
N HIS A 434 9.88 6.90 -16.80
CA HIS A 434 10.62 5.77 -17.35
C HIS A 434 10.38 5.60 -18.87
N ASP A 435 9.14 5.71 -19.35
CA ASP A 435 8.83 5.62 -20.78
C ASP A 435 9.52 6.72 -21.60
N LEU A 436 9.51 7.97 -21.11
CA LEU A 436 10.19 9.09 -21.75
C LEU A 436 11.72 8.93 -21.73
N ALA A 437 12.28 8.45 -20.61
CA ALA A 437 13.71 8.17 -20.51
C ALA A 437 14.14 7.08 -21.53
N ARG A 438 13.34 6.01 -21.68
CA ARG A 438 13.55 4.98 -22.72
C ARG A 438 13.51 5.54 -24.14
N LYS A 439 12.65 6.53 -24.38
CA LYS A 439 12.55 7.24 -25.66
C LYS A 439 13.70 8.22 -25.90
N GLY A 440 14.60 8.41 -24.93
CA GLY A 440 15.80 9.25 -25.06
C GLY A 440 15.57 10.74 -24.73
N TYR A 441 14.50 11.06 -24.00
CA TYR A 441 14.29 12.44 -23.52
C TYR A 441 15.47 12.90 -22.66
N ARG A 442 15.91 14.14 -22.88
CA ARG A 442 17.03 14.76 -22.15
C ARG A 442 16.50 15.75 -21.14
N ASP A 443 17.29 16.03 -20.10
CA ASP A 443 16.94 17.01 -19.06
C ASP A 443 15.53 16.78 -18.46
N LEU A 444 15.16 15.51 -18.27
CA LEU A 444 13.84 15.09 -17.79
C LEU A 444 13.75 15.28 -16.26
N VAL A 445 12.97 16.26 -15.81
CA VAL A 445 12.87 16.66 -14.39
C VAL A 445 11.41 16.99 -14.02
N PRO A 446 10.91 16.56 -12.85
CA PRO A 446 9.66 17.09 -12.32
C PRO A 446 9.88 18.52 -11.83
N ILE A 447 8.94 19.41 -12.17
CA ILE A 447 8.92 20.79 -11.68
C ILE A 447 7.75 20.87 -10.71
N GLN A 448 7.93 20.39 -9.48
CA GLN A 448 6.88 20.33 -8.45
C GLN A 448 7.42 20.68 -7.06
N ASN A 449 6.56 21.18 -6.18
CA ASN A 449 6.87 21.29 -4.76
C ASN A 449 6.67 19.96 -3.99
N ASN A 450 7.04 19.90 -2.71
CA ASN A 450 6.91 18.73 -1.83
C ASN A 450 5.47 18.21 -1.65
N SER A 451 4.47 19.02 -2.01
CA SER A 451 3.06 18.62 -2.01
C SER A 451 2.62 17.96 -3.33
N GLY A 452 3.52 17.81 -4.31
CA GLY A 452 3.20 17.30 -5.65
C GLY A 452 2.47 18.32 -6.52
N HIS A 453 2.47 19.60 -6.15
CA HIS A 453 1.87 20.65 -6.96
C HIS A 453 2.91 21.26 -7.89
N GLY A 454 2.71 21.11 -9.19
CA GLY A 454 3.59 21.66 -10.21
C GLY A 454 3.32 21.08 -11.59
N ASN A 455 4.31 21.17 -12.48
CA ASN A 455 4.32 20.42 -13.72
C ASN A 455 4.96 19.07 -13.46
N ASP A 456 4.23 18.00 -13.74
CA ASP A 456 4.59 16.65 -13.31
C ASP A 456 5.91 16.19 -13.92
N LEU A 457 6.11 16.43 -15.22
CA LEU A 457 7.41 16.23 -15.88
C LEU A 457 7.69 17.34 -16.91
N LEU A 458 8.97 17.60 -17.13
CA LEU A 458 9.48 18.50 -18.17
C LEU A 458 10.74 17.87 -18.75
N GLY A 459 10.89 17.86 -20.08
CA GLY A 459 12.13 17.39 -20.71
C GLY A 459 12.23 17.80 -22.18
N ILE A 460 13.39 17.56 -22.79
CA ILE A 460 13.64 17.83 -24.21
C ILE A 460 13.36 16.56 -25.01
N ASN A 461 12.39 16.61 -25.92
CA ASN A 461 12.10 15.53 -26.84
C ASN A 461 13.27 15.37 -27.85
N PRO A 462 13.85 14.17 -28.01
CA PRO A 462 15.02 13.97 -28.87
C PRO A 462 14.70 14.07 -30.37
N GLU A 463 13.45 13.86 -30.78
CA GLU A 463 13.02 13.92 -32.18
C GLU A 463 12.76 15.37 -32.63
N THR A 464 12.11 16.16 -31.77
CA THR A 464 11.74 17.56 -32.09
C THR A 464 12.77 18.56 -31.59
N ASN A 465 13.63 18.16 -30.65
CA ASN A 465 14.57 19.01 -29.92
C ASN A 465 13.89 20.21 -29.23
N ARG A 466 12.62 20.07 -28.85
CA ARG A 466 11.84 21.09 -28.12
C ARG A 466 11.58 20.65 -26.69
N TRP A 467 11.42 21.64 -25.81
CA TRP A 467 10.94 21.44 -24.45
C TRP A 467 9.49 21.00 -24.46
N GLU A 468 9.22 19.84 -23.87
CA GLU A 468 7.89 19.31 -23.62
C GLU A 468 7.58 19.34 -22.13
N VAL A 469 6.36 19.75 -21.80
CA VAL A 469 5.85 19.81 -20.42
C VAL A 469 4.70 18.83 -20.30
N LEU A 470 4.81 17.83 -19.44
CA LEU A 470 3.81 16.78 -19.31
C LEU A 470 3.05 16.92 -18.00
N GLU A 471 1.72 16.94 -18.11
CA GLU A 471 0.82 16.69 -16.97
C GLU A 471 0.35 15.23 -17.04
N VAL A 472 0.54 14.52 -15.93
CA VAL A 472 0.27 13.08 -15.81
C VAL A 472 -1.06 12.87 -15.09
N LYS A 473 -1.88 11.95 -15.59
CA LYS A 473 -3.04 11.41 -14.88
C LYS A 473 -3.04 9.91 -14.92
N ALA A 474 -2.99 9.32 -13.73
CA ALA A 474 -3.08 7.89 -13.54
C ALA A 474 -4.44 7.45 -12.99
N SER A 475 -4.80 6.20 -13.30
CA SER A 475 -6.01 5.56 -12.78
C SER A 475 -5.82 4.05 -12.65
N VAL A 476 -6.35 3.49 -11.56
CA VAL A 476 -6.50 2.04 -11.35
C VAL A 476 -7.93 1.57 -11.65
N GLN A 477 -8.79 2.47 -12.14
CA GLN A 477 -10.20 2.22 -12.44
C GLN A 477 -10.48 2.22 -13.97
N GLY A 478 -9.44 2.16 -14.79
CA GLY A 478 -9.54 2.11 -16.26
C GLY A 478 -9.83 3.45 -16.95
N MET A 479 -10.02 4.54 -16.21
CA MET A 479 -10.21 5.88 -16.78
C MET A 479 -9.39 6.94 -16.03
N ALA A 480 -8.27 7.36 -16.61
CA ALA A 480 -7.55 8.57 -16.18
C ALA A 480 -8.41 9.82 -16.44
N LYS A 481 -8.36 10.79 -15.51
CA LYS A 481 -9.16 12.03 -15.58
C LYS A 481 -8.89 12.85 -16.85
N SER A 482 -9.82 13.75 -17.18
CA SER A 482 -9.73 14.68 -18.32
C SER A 482 -8.77 15.86 -18.08
N GLN A 483 -8.32 16.50 -19.16
CA GLN A 483 -7.49 17.72 -19.17
C GLN A 483 -8.18 18.91 -18.48
N THR A 484 -7.42 19.76 -17.77
CA THR A 484 -7.93 20.99 -17.12
C THR A 484 -7.04 22.20 -17.44
N GLY A 485 -7.61 23.42 -17.37
CA GLY A 485 -6.86 24.68 -17.51
C GLY A 485 -6.35 25.03 -18.91
N GLU A 486 -5.91 26.28 -19.09
CA GLU A 486 -5.12 26.74 -20.25
C GLU A 486 -3.66 26.32 -20.03
N PRO A 487 -3.03 25.52 -20.92
CA PRO A 487 -1.74 24.92 -20.67
C PRO A 487 -0.63 25.97 -20.52
N PHE A 488 -0.51 26.91 -21.47
CA PHE A 488 0.59 27.88 -21.47
C PHE A 488 0.62 28.79 -20.24
N PRO A 489 -0.46 29.50 -19.84
CA PRO A 489 -0.43 30.37 -18.66
C PRO A 489 -0.12 29.61 -17.36
N LEU A 490 -0.62 28.36 -17.26
CA LEU A 490 -0.47 27.53 -16.08
C LEU A 490 0.96 26.99 -15.96
N VAL A 491 1.54 26.51 -17.07
CA VAL A 491 2.93 26.08 -17.16
C VAL A 491 3.89 27.23 -16.86
N THR A 492 3.73 28.38 -17.51
CA THR A 492 4.59 29.56 -17.30
C THR A 492 4.58 29.99 -15.84
N LYS A 493 3.40 30.12 -15.22
CA LYS A 493 3.27 30.50 -13.81
C LYS A 493 3.96 29.52 -12.86
N ARG A 494 3.92 28.22 -13.15
CA ARG A 494 4.60 27.18 -12.35
C ARG A 494 6.12 27.27 -12.51
N LEU A 495 6.62 27.47 -13.74
CA LEU A 495 8.05 27.67 -14.01
C LEU A 495 8.59 28.95 -13.34
N GLU A 496 7.88 30.07 -13.41
CA GLU A 496 8.29 31.31 -12.75
C GLU A 496 8.38 31.15 -11.23
N ARG A 497 7.41 30.47 -10.62
CA ARG A 497 7.41 30.20 -9.16
C ARG A 497 8.59 29.32 -8.76
N ALA A 498 8.88 28.29 -9.56
CA ALA A 498 10.03 27.41 -9.38
C ALA A 498 11.36 28.17 -9.50
N ALA A 499 11.51 28.99 -10.56
CA ALA A 499 12.71 29.78 -10.82
C ALA A 499 12.98 30.83 -9.72
N LYS A 500 11.92 31.50 -9.24
CA LYS A 500 12.00 32.50 -8.15
C LYS A 500 12.10 31.87 -6.76
N ALA A 501 11.96 30.55 -6.65
CA ALA A 501 11.94 29.84 -5.36
C ALA A 501 10.88 30.39 -4.38
N GLU A 502 9.70 30.75 -4.90
CA GLU A 502 8.64 31.41 -4.13
C GLU A 502 7.86 30.43 -3.24
N SER A 503 7.67 30.77 -1.97
CA SER A 503 6.77 30.06 -1.04
C SER A 503 7.04 28.55 -0.98
N HIS A 504 6.08 27.73 -1.44
CA HIS A 504 6.21 26.27 -1.48
C HIS A 504 7.25 25.77 -2.50
N TRP A 505 7.80 26.63 -3.34
CA TRP A 505 8.84 26.31 -4.33
C TRP A 505 10.25 26.71 -3.88
N ALA A 506 10.39 27.23 -2.65
CA ALA A 506 11.70 27.45 -2.05
C ALA A 506 12.49 26.14 -1.98
N SER A 507 13.82 26.16 -2.19
CA SER A 507 14.67 24.96 -2.31
C SER A 507 14.45 23.89 -1.22
N LYS A 508 14.14 24.29 0.02
CA LYS A 508 13.83 23.37 1.14
C LYS A 508 12.48 22.64 1.03
N ASN A 509 11.61 23.08 0.12
CA ASN A 509 10.24 22.62 -0.08
C ASN A 509 10.06 21.94 -1.44
N VAL A 510 11.14 21.63 -2.16
CA VAL A 510 11.13 21.01 -3.48
C VAL A 510 11.77 19.64 -3.39
N TRP A 511 11.23 18.67 -4.13
CA TRP A 511 11.74 17.31 -4.12
C TRP A 511 13.08 17.19 -4.86
N GLU A 512 13.23 17.90 -5.97
CA GLU A 512 14.43 17.87 -6.81
C GLU A 512 15.27 19.14 -6.65
N GLU A 513 16.55 18.97 -6.33
CA GLU A 513 17.49 20.08 -6.20
C GLU A 513 17.66 20.86 -7.52
N GLN A 514 17.43 20.18 -8.65
CA GLN A 514 17.55 20.74 -9.99
C GLN A 514 16.31 21.52 -10.45
N THR A 515 15.19 21.49 -9.72
CA THR A 515 13.95 22.15 -10.15
C THR A 515 14.14 23.63 -10.44
N LYS A 516 14.82 24.38 -9.56
CA LYS A 516 15.09 25.81 -9.75
C LYS A 516 16.00 26.09 -10.96
N PRO A 517 17.22 25.53 -11.05
CA PRO A 517 18.11 25.81 -12.18
C PRO A 517 17.51 25.36 -13.52
N THR A 518 16.78 24.24 -13.56
CA THR A 518 16.09 23.80 -14.77
C THR A 518 14.96 24.75 -15.16
N ALA A 519 14.12 25.17 -14.21
CA ALA A 519 13.05 26.13 -14.49
C ALA A 519 13.59 27.48 -15.00
N GLN A 520 14.69 27.98 -14.43
CA GLN A 520 15.34 29.19 -14.90
C GLN A 520 15.86 29.02 -16.33
N ARG A 521 16.55 27.91 -16.61
CA ARG A 521 17.07 27.61 -17.95
C ARG A 521 15.97 27.54 -19.01
N VAL A 522 14.83 26.91 -18.70
CA VAL A 522 13.68 26.86 -19.62
C VAL A 522 13.17 28.26 -19.91
N LEU A 523 12.99 29.09 -18.88
CA LEU A 523 12.55 30.48 -19.07
C LEU A 523 13.59 31.27 -19.90
N ASP A 524 14.89 31.08 -19.66
CA ASP A 524 15.93 31.79 -20.41
C ASP A 524 16.00 31.33 -21.88
N GLU A 525 15.76 30.06 -22.17
CA GLU A 525 15.88 29.48 -23.52
C GLU A 525 14.62 29.70 -24.38
N VAL A 526 13.42 29.59 -23.80
CA VAL A 526 12.17 29.51 -24.57
C VAL A 526 11.09 30.51 -24.17
N TYR A 527 11.34 31.42 -23.21
CA TYR A 527 10.42 32.53 -22.93
C TYR A 527 10.77 33.75 -23.77
N ASP A 528 9.88 34.12 -24.67
CA ASP A 528 10.01 35.35 -25.45
C ASP A 528 9.50 36.55 -24.64
N GLN A 529 10.44 37.39 -24.18
CA GLN A 529 10.12 38.61 -23.43
C GLN A 529 9.32 39.64 -24.25
N ALA A 530 9.40 39.62 -25.58
CA ALA A 530 8.68 40.56 -26.43
C ALA A 530 7.21 40.16 -26.63
N THR A 531 6.91 38.86 -26.63
CA THR A 531 5.54 38.35 -26.83
C THR A 531 4.89 37.78 -25.56
N GLU A 532 5.63 37.72 -24.45
CA GLU A 532 5.25 37.08 -23.18
C GLU A 532 4.81 35.62 -23.34
N LYS A 533 5.32 34.93 -24.38
CA LYS A 533 4.96 33.55 -24.71
C LYS A 533 6.09 32.59 -24.44
N LEU A 534 5.72 31.43 -23.95
CA LEU A 534 6.62 30.31 -23.71
C LEU A 534 6.56 29.35 -24.90
N ASP A 535 7.67 29.17 -25.61
CA ASP A 535 7.82 28.23 -26.73
C ASP A 535 8.11 26.80 -26.24
N VAL A 536 7.11 26.22 -25.55
CA VAL A 536 7.11 24.82 -25.10
C VAL A 536 5.98 24.06 -25.77
N ASP A 537 6.08 22.74 -25.78
CA ASP A 537 5.03 21.85 -26.26
C ASP A 537 4.35 21.15 -25.07
N PRO A 538 3.19 21.64 -24.61
CA PRO A 538 2.50 21.06 -23.48
C PRO A 538 1.84 19.74 -23.92
N LYS A 539 2.19 18.66 -23.23
CA LYS A 539 1.66 17.32 -23.41
C LYS A 539 0.84 16.87 -22.21
N TRP A 540 0.04 15.85 -22.45
CA TRP A 540 -0.78 15.19 -21.48
C TRP A 540 -0.50 13.69 -21.53
N SER A 541 -0.23 13.08 -20.38
CA SER A 541 0.06 11.66 -20.25
C SER A 541 -1.02 10.95 -19.45
N ARG A 542 -1.71 9.99 -20.06
CA ARG A 542 -2.69 9.13 -19.36
C ARG A 542 -2.06 7.77 -19.09
N VAL A 543 -2.20 7.30 -17.86
CA VAL A 543 -1.68 6.00 -17.44
C VAL A 543 -2.79 5.20 -16.78
N ASN A 544 -3.29 4.18 -17.46
CA ASN A 544 -4.18 3.19 -16.84
C ASN A 544 -3.31 2.06 -16.27
N ILE A 545 -3.44 1.85 -14.97
CA ILE A 545 -2.65 0.88 -14.21
C ILE A 545 -3.55 -0.31 -13.91
N GLU A 546 -3.18 -1.47 -14.46
CA GLU A 546 -3.93 -2.71 -14.33
C GLU A 546 -2.98 -3.84 -13.95
N ARG A 547 -3.51 -4.95 -13.45
CA ARG A 547 -2.78 -6.22 -13.37
C ARG A 547 -3.29 -7.11 -14.50
N ASP A 548 -2.37 -7.63 -15.30
CA ASP A 548 -2.71 -8.59 -16.33
C ASP A 548 -3.34 -9.84 -15.68
N ALA A 549 -4.53 -10.23 -16.13
CA ALA A 549 -5.31 -11.29 -15.49
C ALA A 549 -4.67 -12.69 -15.63
N ALA A 550 -3.79 -12.89 -16.60
CA ALA A 550 -3.14 -14.18 -16.86
C ALA A 550 -1.82 -14.33 -16.10
N THR A 551 -1.06 -13.24 -16.01
CA THR A 551 0.30 -13.23 -15.45
C THR A 551 0.37 -12.60 -14.05
N GLY A 552 -0.63 -11.80 -13.67
CA GLY A 552 -0.65 -11.02 -12.42
C GLY A 552 0.25 -9.79 -12.44
N GLU A 553 1.03 -9.59 -13.50
CA GLU A 553 2.01 -8.51 -13.63
C GLU A 553 1.34 -7.16 -13.84
N LEU A 554 1.98 -6.11 -13.33
CA LEU A 554 1.52 -4.74 -13.51
C LEU A 554 1.67 -4.32 -14.98
N LYS A 555 0.55 -3.96 -15.61
CA LYS A 555 0.49 -3.41 -16.96
C LYS A 555 0.08 -1.95 -16.90
N ALA A 556 0.94 -1.09 -17.42
CA ALA A 556 0.66 0.33 -17.54
C ALA A 556 1.51 0.93 -18.66
N THR A 557 0.85 1.53 -19.64
CA THR A 557 1.50 2.20 -20.78
C THR A 557 1.02 3.64 -20.83
N PRO A 558 1.92 4.63 -20.84
CA PRO A 558 1.56 6.02 -21.04
C PRO A 558 0.99 6.27 -22.43
N GLU A 559 -0.22 6.82 -22.50
CA GLU A 559 -0.76 7.44 -23.70
C GLU A 559 -0.48 8.94 -23.65
N ILE A 560 0.47 9.39 -24.48
CA ILE A 560 0.89 10.80 -24.54
C ILE A 560 0.23 11.47 -25.74
N SER A 561 -0.44 12.59 -25.50
CA SER A 561 -1.07 13.42 -26.52
C SER A 561 -0.87 14.90 -26.23
N ASP A 562 -1.20 15.76 -27.19
CA ASP A 562 -1.13 17.21 -26.98
C ASP A 562 -2.07 17.64 -25.85
N TRP A 563 -1.57 18.51 -24.98
CA TRP A 563 -2.41 19.19 -24.00
C TRP A 563 -3.20 20.27 -24.72
N GLN A 564 -4.46 19.96 -24.98
CA GLN A 564 -5.35 20.85 -25.69
C GLN A 564 -5.87 21.92 -24.74
N SER A 565 -5.73 23.20 -25.14
CA SER A 565 -6.44 24.27 -24.48
C SER A 565 -7.95 24.01 -24.46
N PRO A 566 -8.70 24.53 -23.48
CA PRO A 566 -10.15 24.55 -23.51
C PRO A 566 -10.72 24.96 -24.88
N ALA A 567 -10.07 25.89 -25.58
CA ALA A 567 -10.43 26.31 -26.93
C ALA A 567 -10.12 25.27 -28.02
N GLN A 568 -8.98 24.59 -27.96
CA GLN A 568 -8.59 23.50 -28.89
C GLN A 568 -9.37 22.20 -28.64
N ARG A 569 -9.86 21.98 -27.42
CA ARG A 569 -10.82 20.92 -27.07
C ARG A 569 -12.21 21.16 -27.69
N ARG A 570 -12.45 22.31 -28.33
CA ARG A 570 -13.63 22.49 -29.19
C ARG A 570 -13.39 21.69 -30.47
N PRO A 571 -14.21 20.67 -30.77
CA PRO A 571 -14.04 19.92 -31.99
C PRO A 571 -14.25 20.83 -33.21
N ALA A 572 -13.44 20.63 -34.25
CA ALA A 572 -13.85 20.99 -35.61
C ALA A 572 -15.19 20.30 -35.92
N PRO A 573 -16.11 20.93 -36.66
CA PRO A 573 -17.37 20.27 -37.00
C PRO A 573 -17.04 19.05 -37.87
N GLU A 574 -17.46 17.88 -37.38
CA GLU A 574 -17.47 16.57 -38.05
C GLU A 574 -16.16 15.77 -38.03
N GLU A 575 -16.01 14.90 -37.03
CA GLU A 575 -16.04 13.45 -37.29
C GLU A 575 -16.60 12.72 -36.07
N SER A 576 -17.65 11.95 -36.35
CA SER A 576 -18.58 11.33 -35.44
C SER A 576 -18.04 10.02 -34.86
N HIS A 577 -17.73 10.01 -33.56
CA HIS A 577 -18.03 8.82 -32.76
C HIS A 577 -19.47 8.96 -32.27
N SER A 578 -20.35 8.29 -33.01
CA SER A 578 -21.72 8.00 -32.66
C SER A 578 -21.77 7.31 -31.28
N LEU A 579 -21.99 8.10 -30.23
CA LEU A 579 -22.94 7.65 -29.22
C LEU A 579 -24.25 7.48 -29.99
N ALA A 580 -24.82 6.28 -29.92
CA ALA A 580 -26.16 6.04 -30.44
C ALA A 580 -27.07 7.21 -30.01
N PRO A 581 -27.92 7.75 -30.91
CA PRO A 581 -28.92 8.74 -30.48
C PRO A 581 -29.64 8.16 -29.27
N LEU A 582 -29.61 8.91 -28.17
CA LEU A 582 -30.31 8.53 -26.94
C LEU A 582 -31.76 8.22 -27.32
N PRO A 583 -32.37 7.15 -26.77
CA PRO A 583 -33.74 6.79 -27.11
C PRO A 583 -34.65 8.00 -26.93
N PRO A 584 -35.61 8.24 -27.85
CA PRO A 584 -36.66 9.23 -27.62
C PRO A 584 -37.32 8.95 -26.26
N GLY A 585 -37.39 9.96 -25.39
CA GLY A 585 -38.15 9.88 -24.14
C GLY A 585 -37.40 9.51 -22.85
N PHE A 586 -36.07 9.38 -22.82
CA PHE A 586 -35.36 9.20 -21.54
C PHE A 586 -34.02 9.95 -21.45
N ALA A 587 -33.93 10.90 -20.52
CA ALA A 587 -32.67 11.45 -20.07
C ALA A 587 -32.13 10.57 -18.92
N PRO A 588 -30.87 10.13 -18.90
CA PRO A 588 -30.32 9.44 -17.75
C PRO A 588 -30.34 10.41 -16.56
N ALA A 589 -31.27 10.19 -15.66
CA ALA A 589 -31.42 10.90 -14.40
C ALA A 589 -30.91 10.02 -13.25
N LEU A 590 -30.63 10.64 -12.11
CA LEU A 590 -30.06 9.94 -10.96
C LEU A 590 -31.00 8.81 -10.53
N ARG A 591 -30.50 7.58 -10.68
CA ARG A 591 -31.05 6.38 -10.06
C ARG A 591 -30.00 5.92 -9.06
N HIS A 592 -30.38 5.85 -7.79
CA HIS A 592 -29.49 5.47 -6.72
C HIS A 592 -29.95 4.15 -6.08
N GLY A 593 -28.99 3.32 -5.68
CA GLY A 593 -29.23 2.17 -4.82
C GLY A 593 -29.69 2.55 -3.41
N ARG A 594 -30.02 1.52 -2.61
CA ARG A 594 -30.31 1.65 -1.17
C ARG A 594 -29.05 1.56 -0.30
N ASP A 595 -27.95 1.08 -0.87
CA ASP A 595 -26.69 0.88 -0.15
C ASP A 595 -25.84 2.15 -0.20
N ILE A 596 -25.65 2.80 0.94
CA ILE A 596 -24.86 4.04 1.04
C ILE A 596 -23.35 3.86 0.75
N ARG A 597 -22.87 2.61 0.72
CA ARG A 597 -21.48 2.28 0.38
C ARG A 597 -21.21 2.40 -1.11
N THR A 598 -22.24 2.38 -1.96
CA THR A 598 -22.03 2.43 -3.40
C THR A 598 -21.83 3.89 -3.87
N PRO A 599 -20.89 4.15 -4.80
CA PRO A 599 -20.59 5.53 -5.23
C PRO A 599 -21.74 6.27 -5.92
N ASP A 600 -22.76 5.56 -6.40
CA ASP A 600 -23.98 6.14 -6.99
C ASP A 600 -25.00 6.62 -5.93
N HIS A 601 -24.79 6.30 -4.65
CA HIS A 601 -25.63 6.79 -3.57
C HIS A 601 -25.25 8.25 -3.20
N PRO A 602 -26.18 9.22 -3.19
CA PRO A 602 -25.87 10.63 -2.92
C PRO A 602 -25.22 10.92 -1.56
N GLY A 603 -25.47 10.06 -0.56
CA GLY A 603 -24.84 10.12 0.76
C GLY A 603 -23.44 9.47 0.87
N HIS A 604 -22.91 8.92 -0.22
CA HIS A 604 -21.66 8.13 -0.19
C HIS A 604 -20.46 8.91 0.36
N ASP A 605 -20.27 10.15 -0.06
CA ASP A 605 -19.13 10.95 0.39
C ASP A 605 -19.17 11.21 1.90
N VAL A 606 -20.36 11.53 2.43
CA VAL A 606 -20.56 11.73 3.88
C VAL A 606 -20.34 10.43 4.64
N TYR A 607 -20.77 9.30 4.08
CA TYR A 607 -20.48 7.98 4.64
C TYR A 607 -18.99 7.68 4.67
N ALA A 608 -18.27 7.89 3.58
CA ALA A 608 -16.83 7.65 3.50
C ALA A 608 -16.04 8.53 4.51
N HIS A 609 -16.48 9.77 4.72
CA HIS A 609 -15.94 10.64 5.77
C HIS A 609 -16.24 10.13 7.18
N THR A 610 -17.47 9.71 7.43
CA THR A 610 -17.89 9.18 8.74
C THR A 610 -17.19 7.86 9.05
N LEU A 611 -16.99 6.99 8.06
CA LEU A 611 -16.27 5.72 8.18
C LEU A 611 -14.85 5.94 8.70
N LYS A 612 -14.13 6.93 8.14
CA LYS A 612 -12.79 7.30 8.63
C LYS A 612 -12.81 7.82 10.07
N ALA A 613 -13.84 8.57 10.45
CA ALA A 613 -13.97 9.08 11.81
C ALA A 613 -14.27 7.95 12.82
N VAL A 614 -15.10 6.97 12.43
CA VAL A 614 -15.36 5.77 13.24
C VAL A 614 -14.10 4.90 13.36
N GLN A 615 -13.39 4.65 12.26
CA GLN A 615 -12.13 3.88 12.30
C GLN A 615 -11.09 4.52 13.21
N ARG A 616 -11.00 5.85 13.23
CA ARG A 616 -10.12 6.56 14.16
C ARG A 616 -10.54 6.37 15.61
N MET A 617 -11.83 6.49 15.90
CA MET A 617 -12.37 6.24 17.24
C MET A 617 -12.13 4.79 17.68
N GLU A 618 -12.34 3.81 16.80
CA GLU A 618 -12.10 2.39 17.08
C GLU A 618 -10.61 2.15 17.40
N ALA A 619 -9.70 2.74 16.61
CA ALA A 619 -8.27 2.68 16.89
C ALA A 619 -7.91 3.31 18.25
N GLU A 620 -8.49 4.48 18.61
CA GLU A 620 -8.30 5.13 19.92
C GLU A 620 -8.81 4.26 21.09
N GLN A 621 -9.76 3.37 20.87
CA GLN A 621 -10.31 2.45 21.89
C GLN A 621 -9.73 1.03 21.82
N GLY A 622 -8.80 0.76 20.90
CA GLY A 622 -8.25 -0.60 20.69
C GLY A 622 -9.26 -1.60 20.10
N ILE A 623 -10.26 -1.13 19.36
CA ILE A 623 -11.25 -1.95 18.67
C ILE A 623 -10.79 -2.13 17.21
N ALA A 624 -10.71 -3.39 16.74
CA ALA A 624 -10.32 -3.67 15.36
C ALA A 624 -11.48 -3.40 14.39
N PRO A 625 -11.27 -2.68 13.27
CA PRO A 625 -12.33 -2.43 12.30
C PRO A 625 -12.88 -3.72 11.67
N GLY A 626 -14.17 -3.74 11.37
CA GLY A 626 -14.85 -4.86 10.72
C GLY A 626 -16.27 -4.52 10.26
N PRO A 627 -17.14 -5.52 10.06
CA PRO A 627 -18.52 -5.28 9.60
C PRO A 627 -19.33 -4.32 10.49
N HIS A 628 -19.04 -4.30 11.80
CA HIS A 628 -19.65 -3.37 12.74
C HIS A 628 -19.27 -1.91 12.49
N THR A 629 -18.05 -1.65 11.99
CA THR A 629 -17.56 -0.33 11.62
C THR A 629 -18.39 0.25 10.47
N GLU A 630 -18.70 -0.56 9.46
CA GLU A 630 -19.53 -0.13 8.34
C GLU A 630 -20.98 0.15 8.77
N LEU A 631 -21.54 -0.71 9.62
CA LEU A 631 -22.88 -0.53 10.19
C LEU A 631 -22.95 0.76 11.02
N LEU A 632 -21.96 0.98 11.89
CA LEU A 632 -21.86 2.18 12.71
C LEU A 632 -21.70 3.45 11.86
N ALA A 633 -20.83 3.43 10.85
CA ALA A 633 -20.62 4.57 9.98
C ALA A 633 -21.87 4.91 9.16
N ALA A 634 -22.54 3.91 8.58
CA ALA A 634 -23.78 4.09 7.83
C ALA A 634 -24.87 4.66 8.74
N ARG A 635 -24.99 4.13 9.96
CA ARG A 635 -25.97 4.58 10.95
C ARG A 635 -25.75 6.01 11.40
N LEU A 636 -24.50 6.37 11.74
CA LEU A 636 -24.15 7.74 12.12
C LEU A 636 -24.37 8.72 10.98
N THR A 637 -24.06 8.32 9.75
CA THR A 637 -24.31 9.12 8.54
C THR A 637 -25.79 9.41 8.38
N ALA A 638 -26.66 8.40 8.51
CA ALA A 638 -28.11 8.57 8.44
C ALA A 638 -28.64 9.52 9.53
N GLU A 639 -28.23 9.31 10.79
CA GLU A 639 -28.64 10.19 11.90
C GLU A 639 -28.15 11.62 11.75
N SER A 640 -26.96 11.81 11.18
CA SER A 640 -26.40 13.14 10.92
C SER A 640 -27.28 13.93 9.93
N ALA A 641 -27.79 13.26 8.88
CA ALA A 641 -28.71 13.85 7.93
C ALA A 641 -30.07 14.19 8.57
N GLU A 642 -30.64 13.26 9.35
CA GLU A 642 -31.90 13.48 10.08
C GLU A 642 -31.82 14.67 11.06
N ARG A 643 -30.65 14.86 11.67
CA ARG A 643 -30.37 15.91 12.66
C ARG A 643 -29.86 17.21 12.03
N LYS A 644 -29.61 17.23 10.72
CA LYS A 644 -29.00 18.36 9.99
C LYS A 644 -27.71 18.84 10.68
N GLN A 645 -26.81 17.90 10.91
CA GLN A 645 -25.53 18.11 11.58
C GLN A 645 -24.43 17.36 10.83
N GLY A 646 -23.26 17.98 10.65
CA GLY A 646 -22.09 17.28 10.12
C GLY A 646 -21.46 16.29 11.12
N ILE A 647 -20.44 15.57 10.65
CA ILE A 647 -19.58 14.74 11.50
C ILE A 647 -18.13 15.07 11.16
N THR A 648 -17.42 15.58 12.17
CA THR A 648 -15.98 15.88 12.09
C THR A 648 -15.15 14.92 12.95
N ARG A 649 -15.76 14.40 14.02
CA ARG A 649 -15.15 13.42 14.93
C ARG A 649 -16.21 12.47 15.48
N VAL A 650 -15.78 11.26 15.79
CA VAL A 650 -16.55 10.29 16.57
C VAL A 650 -15.75 9.96 17.84
N GLU A 651 -16.42 9.85 18.98
CA GLU A 651 -15.82 9.52 20.27
C GLU A 651 -16.67 8.45 20.98
N MET A 652 -16.03 7.52 21.69
CA MET A 652 -16.75 6.58 22.56
C MET A 652 -16.71 7.12 24.00
N GLY A 653 -17.88 7.40 24.55
CA GLY A 653 -18.04 7.81 25.94
C GLY A 653 -17.81 6.65 26.91
N LYS A 654 -17.40 6.97 28.15
CA LYS A 654 -17.24 5.98 29.24
C LYS A 654 -18.56 5.28 29.62
N ASP A 655 -19.68 5.82 29.16
CA ASP A 655 -21.04 5.29 29.31
C ASP A 655 -21.44 4.29 28.20
N GLY A 656 -20.50 3.95 27.29
CA GLY A 656 -20.75 3.03 26.18
C GLY A 656 -21.56 3.65 25.03
N ARG A 657 -21.71 4.98 25.00
CA ARG A 657 -22.36 5.70 23.91
C ARG A 657 -21.32 6.16 22.88
N ILE A 658 -21.69 6.10 21.61
CA ILE A 658 -20.92 6.66 20.51
C ILE A 658 -21.41 8.07 20.24
N HIS A 659 -20.53 9.06 20.39
CA HIS A 659 -20.80 10.47 20.17
C HIS A 659 -20.26 10.92 18.82
N ALA A 660 -21.14 11.39 17.93
CA ALA A 660 -20.75 12.10 16.73
C ALA A 660 -20.71 13.61 17.00
N ILE A 661 -19.62 14.26 16.59
CA ILE A 661 -19.31 15.66 16.94
C ILE A 661 -19.03 16.45 15.66
N GLU A 662 -19.71 17.57 15.52
CA GLU A 662 -19.43 18.61 14.53
C GLU A 662 -18.76 19.79 15.22
N ARG A 663 -17.48 20.04 14.92
CA ARG A 663 -16.75 21.22 15.40
C ARG A 663 -15.88 21.81 14.29
N HIS A 664 -15.77 23.13 14.26
CA HIS A 664 -15.00 23.85 13.25
C HIS A 664 -13.57 24.12 13.70
N TYR A 665 -13.34 24.21 15.01
CA TYR A 665 -12.02 24.32 15.62
C TYR A 665 -11.83 23.25 16.70
N ALA A 666 -10.57 22.91 17.02
CA ALA A 666 -10.26 21.85 18.00
C ALA A 666 -10.73 22.18 19.43
N GLU A 667 -10.92 23.47 19.71
CA GLU A 667 -11.22 24.05 21.02
C GLU A 667 -12.73 24.22 21.25
N ASP A 668 -13.54 24.09 20.19
CA ASP A 668 -14.99 24.16 20.28
C ASP A 668 -15.55 22.85 20.86
N GLU A 669 -16.49 22.96 21.80
CA GLU A 669 -17.23 21.80 22.31
C GLU A 669 -18.03 21.09 21.19
N GLY A 670 -18.40 21.82 20.13
CA GLY A 670 -19.10 21.31 18.95
C GLY A 670 -20.55 20.89 19.19
N ARG A 671 -21.32 20.72 18.12
CA ARG A 671 -22.65 20.08 18.20
C ARG A 671 -22.44 18.58 18.31
N ARG A 672 -23.12 17.93 19.26
CA ARG A 672 -22.96 16.50 19.51
C ARG A 672 -24.27 15.76 19.67
N PHE A 673 -24.32 14.54 19.16
CA PHE A 673 -25.36 13.57 19.47
C PHE A 673 -24.73 12.22 19.79
N GLY A 674 -25.38 11.46 20.66
CA GLY A 674 -24.89 10.15 21.10
C GLY A 674 -25.88 9.04 20.80
N LEU A 675 -25.39 7.90 20.31
CA LEU A 675 -26.16 6.67 20.12
C LEU A 675 -25.60 5.56 21.02
N PRO A 676 -26.43 4.69 21.61
CA PRO A 676 -25.94 3.46 22.23
C PRO A 676 -25.24 2.59 21.18
N ALA A 677 -24.06 2.04 21.51
CA ALA A 677 -23.28 1.25 20.56
C ALA A 677 -24.07 0.05 19.97
N ALA A 678 -24.84 -0.64 20.81
CA ALA A 678 -25.68 -1.77 20.38
C ALA A 678 -26.80 -1.37 19.40
N GLU A 679 -27.41 -0.19 19.58
CA GLU A 679 -28.40 0.34 18.64
C GLU A 679 -27.73 0.81 17.34
N ALA A 680 -26.50 1.28 17.44
CA ALA A 680 -25.79 1.85 16.32
C ALA A 680 -25.33 0.79 15.29
N THR A 681 -25.15 -0.47 15.73
CA THR A 681 -24.74 -1.59 14.87
C THR A 681 -25.87 -2.57 14.55
N ALA A 682 -27.09 -2.35 15.05
CA ALA A 682 -28.23 -3.25 14.84
C ALA A 682 -28.99 -3.03 13.52
N VAL A 683 -28.80 -1.87 12.89
CA VAL A 683 -29.52 -1.48 11.67
C VAL A 683 -28.68 -1.82 10.45
N PRO A 684 -29.22 -2.56 9.45
CA PRO A 684 -28.50 -2.83 8.21
C PRO A 684 -28.04 -1.56 7.49
N VAL A 685 -26.96 -1.67 6.72
CA VAL A 685 -26.38 -0.55 5.98
C VAL A 685 -27.39 0.01 4.97
N GLU A 686 -28.14 -0.87 4.30
CA GLU A 686 -29.14 -0.51 3.28
C GLU A 686 -30.30 0.27 3.90
N THR A 687 -30.76 -0.13 5.09
CA THR A 687 -31.79 0.61 5.83
C THR A 687 -31.28 1.98 6.27
N SER A 688 -30.01 2.09 6.64
CA SER A 688 -29.39 3.39 6.97
C SER A 688 -29.26 4.28 5.73
N GLY A 689 -28.94 3.71 4.56
CA GLY A 689 -28.93 4.43 3.28
C GLY A 689 -30.31 4.98 2.90
N GLU A 690 -31.37 4.16 3.01
CA GLU A 690 -32.75 4.61 2.81
C GLU A 690 -33.15 5.76 3.75
N ARG A 691 -32.78 5.65 5.03
CA ARG A 691 -33.03 6.71 6.01
C ARG A 691 -32.30 8.00 5.64
N TRP A 692 -31.05 7.90 5.20
CA TRP A 692 -30.30 9.06 4.71
C TRP A 692 -31.01 9.71 3.50
N LEU A 693 -31.47 8.92 2.53
CA LEU A 693 -32.17 9.44 1.35
C LEU A 693 -33.43 10.19 1.75
N ALA A 694 -34.26 9.60 2.61
CA ALA A 694 -35.49 10.22 3.11
C ALA A 694 -35.20 11.51 3.92
N ALA A 695 -34.13 11.52 4.71
CA ALA A 695 -33.72 12.68 5.50
C ALA A 695 -33.13 13.82 4.66
N ALA A 696 -32.36 13.47 3.63
CA ALA A 696 -31.73 14.43 2.73
C ALA A 696 -32.78 15.11 1.84
N SER A 697 -33.68 14.36 1.22
CA SER A 697 -34.77 14.91 0.41
C SER A 697 -35.87 13.88 0.13
N SER A 698 -37.13 14.30 0.22
CA SER A 698 -38.29 13.51 -0.22
C SER A 698 -38.21 13.12 -1.70
N HIS A 699 -37.46 13.89 -2.51
CA HIS A 699 -37.27 13.63 -3.93
C HIS A 699 -36.38 12.40 -4.21
N TYR A 700 -35.48 12.01 -3.30
CA TYR A 700 -34.71 10.77 -3.47
C TYR A 700 -35.56 9.52 -3.25
N VAL A 701 -36.59 9.60 -2.42
CA VAL A 701 -37.50 8.47 -2.14
C VAL A 701 -38.81 8.54 -2.93
N SER A 702 -38.90 9.45 -3.90
CA SER A 702 -40.10 9.65 -4.71
C SER A 702 -40.39 8.43 -5.57
N THR A 703 -41.64 7.97 -5.54
CA THR A 703 -42.15 6.93 -6.44
C THR A 703 -42.85 7.50 -7.67
N GLN A 704 -42.75 8.82 -7.89
CA GLN A 704 -43.32 9.45 -9.08
C GLN A 704 -42.63 8.92 -10.34
N PRO A 705 -43.36 8.81 -11.46
CA PRO A 705 -42.75 8.42 -12.73
C PRO A 705 -41.66 9.42 -13.12
N PRO A 706 -40.63 8.97 -13.86
CA PRO A 706 -39.66 9.88 -14.45
C PRO A 706 -40.37 10.98 -15.27
N ALA A 707 -39.87 12.21 -15.19
CA ALA A 707 -40.38 13.28 -16.02
C ALA A 707 -40.06 12.98 -17.49
N GLU A 708 -41.06 13.13 -18.35
CA GLU A 708 -40.92 12.90 -19.78
C GLU A 708 -40.19 14.08 -20.45
N ARG A 709 -39.30 13.76 -21.39
CA ARG A 709 -38.71 14.77 -22.28
C ARG A 709 -39.60 14.94 -23.50
N THR A 710 -40.13 16.15 -23.70
CA THR A 710 -40.93 16.49 -24.88
C THR A 710 -40.04 16.83 -26.09
N GLU A 711 -40.58 16.78 -27.30
CA GLU A 711 -39.87 17.22 -28.52
C GLU A 711 -39.45 18.70 -28.43
N ALA A 712 -40.24 19.55 -27.77
CA ALA A 712 -39.89 20.95 -27.54
C ALA A 712 -38.68 21.10 -26.61
N HIS A 713 -38.51 20.21 -25.62
CA HIS A 713 -37.32 20.16 -24.79
C HIS A 713 -36.09 19.74 -25.57
N GLU A 714 -36.22 18.72 -26.43
CA GLU A 714 -35.13 18.29 -27.31
C GLU A 714 -34.69 19.42 -28.26
N PHE A 715 -35.64 20.12 -28.88
CA PHE A 715 -35.35 21.26 -29.73
C PHE A 715 -34.63 22.37 -28.96
N SER A 716 -35.10 22.70 -27.75
CA SER A 716 -34.47 23.73 -26.92
C SER A 716 -33.03 23.36 -26.55
N LEU A 717 -32.77 22.09 -26.20
CA LEU A 717 -31.43 21.59 -25.90
C LEU A 717 -30.48 21.61 -27.11
N GLN A 718 -30.99 21.44 -28.33
CA GLN A 718 -30.17 21.50 -29.54
C GLN A 718 -29.59 22.91 -29.77
N VAL A 719 -30.28 23.96 -29.31
CA VAL A 719 -29.84 25.35 -29.43
C VAL A 719 -28.65 25.64 -28.50
N LEU A 720 -28.48 24.89 -27.41
CA LEU A 720 -27.37 25.10 -26.49
C LEU A 720 -26.00 24.79 -27.16
N PRO A 721 -24.96 25.58 -26.85
CA PRO A 721 -23.59 25.22 -27.22
C PRO A 721 -23.22 23.86 -26.62
N PRO A 722 -22.32 23.09 -27.27
CA PRO A 722 -21.93 21.77 -26.79
C PRO A 722 -21.46 21.73 -25.33
N ARG A 723 -20.80 22.79 -24.84
CA ARG A 723 -20.35 22.89 -23.44
C ARG A 723 -21.51 22.99 -22.47
N ASP A 724 -22.50 23.81 -22.78
CA ASP A 724 -23.70 23.98 -21.95
C ASP A 724 -24.58 22.73 -21.99
N ARG A 725 -24.64 22.02 -23.12
CA ARG A 725 -25.30 20.70 -23.19
C ARG A 725 -24.66 19.67 -22.26
N ARG A 726 -23.33 19.69 -22.13
CA ARG A 726 -22.61 18.82 -21.18
C ARG A 726 -22.94 19.20 -19.74
N MET A 727 -22.88 20.50 -19.41
CA MET A 727 -23.25 20.99 -18.08
C MET A 727 -24.69 20.60 -17.73
N PHE A 728 -25.65 20.84 -18.63
CA PHE A 728 -27.04 20.40 -18.47
C PHE A 728 -27.14 18.90 -18.23
N SER A 729 -26.40 18.10 -19.01
CA SER A 729 -26.41 16.64 -18.90
C SER A 729 -25.84 16.15 -17.56
N LEU A 730 -24.80 16.80 -17.02
CA LEU A 730 -24.28 16.53 -15.69
C LEU A 730 -25.33 16.81 -14.62
N LEU A 731 -25.93 18.00 -14.64
CA LEU A 731 -26.96 18.38 -13.67
C LEU A 731 -28.15 17.41 -13.74
N ARG A 732 -28.59 17.05 -14.94
CA ARG A 732 -29.66 16.08 -15.18
C ARG A 732 -29.32 14.70 -14.62
N ALA A 733 -28.11 14.22 -14.85
CA ALA A 733 -27.65 12.90 -14.38
C ALA A 733 -27.60 12.79 -12.85
N LEU A 734 -27.43 13.93 -12.16
CA LEU A 734 -27.37 13.99 -10.69
C LEU A 734 -28.69 14.47 -10.05
N THR A 735 -29.72 14.72 -10.87
CA THR A 735 -31.05 15.15 -10.41
C THR A 735 -32.03 13.97 -10.43
N PRO A 736 -32.84 13.75 -9.37
CA PRO A 736 -33.87 12.71 -9.33
C PRO A 736 -34.80 12.69 -10.54
N ALA A 737 -35.12 11.49 -11.02
CA ALA A 737 -35.77 11.27 -12.32
C ALA A 737 -37.15 11.91 -12.51
N HIS A 738 -37.95 12.07 -11.44
CA HIS A 738 -39.26 12.70 -11.52
C HIS A 738 -39.22 14.23 -11.60
N ILE A 739 -38.06 14.85 -11.35
CA ILE A 739 -37.88 16.30 -11.55
C ILE A 739 -37.68 16.52 -13.05
N GLY A 740 -38.42 17.47 -13.64
CA GLY A 740 -38.37 17.80 -15.07
C GLY A 740 -37.05 18.40 -15.55
N ASP A 741 -36.96 18.65 -16.85
CA ASP A 741 -35.79 19.29 -17.47
C ASP A 741 -35.79 20.81 -17.29
N GLU A 742 -36.95 21.42 -17.02
CA GLU A 742 -37.13 22.85 -16.80
C GLU A 742 -36.40 23.32 -15.53
N PRO A 743 -36.58 22.70 -14.34
CA PRO A 743 -35.78 23.04 -13.17
C PRO A 743 -34.28 22.82 -13.39
N VAL A 744 -33.88 21.82 -14.19
CA VAL A 744 -32.46 21.56 -14.50
C VAL A 744 -31.88 22.64 -15.40
N ALA A 745 -32.63 23.10 -16.40
CA ALA A 745 -32.23 24.20 -17.28
C ALA A 745 -32.11 25.50 -16.49
N GLN A 746 -33.05 25.76 -15.58
CA GLN A 746 -33.00 26.90 -14.68
C GLN A 746 -31.82 26.81 -13.70
N ALA A 747 -31.50 25.62 -13.17
CA ALA A 747 -30.33 25.43 -12.31
C ALA A 747 -29.02 25.72 -13.07
N MET A 748 -28.93 25.33 -14.34
CA MET A 748 -27.77 25.68 -15.19
C MET A 748 -27.67 27.20 -15.40
N LEU A 749 -28.78 27.87 -15.67
CA LEU A 749 -28.82 29.33 -15.81
C LEU A 749 -28.33 30.03 -14.53
N GLU A 750 -28.86 29.65 -13.37
CA GLU A 750 -28.48 30.24 -12.09
C GLU A 750 -27.04 29.91 -11.71
N ALA A 751 -26.57 28.69 -12.01
CA ALA A 751 -25.16 28.33 -11.85
C ALA A 751 -24.26 29.27 -12.67
N LYS A 752 -24.59 29.54 -13.94
CA LYS A 752 -23.85 30.48 -14.78
C LYS A 752 -23.88 31.91 -14.24
N ARG A 753 -25.02 32.38 -13.71
CA ARG A 753 -25.13 33.69 -13.05
C ARG A 753 -24.28 33.79 -11.79
N SER A 754 -24.15 32.69 -11.05
CA SER A 754 -23.28 32.59 -9.86
C SER A 754 -21.78 32.43 -10.16
N GLY A 755 -21.41 32.43 -11.44
CA GLY A 755 -20.02 32.30 -11.88
C GLY A 755 -19.54 30.87 -12.12
N ILE A 756 -20.44 29.87 -12.13
CA ILE A 756 -20.16 28.49 -12.54
C ILE A 756 -20.50 28.37 -14.03
N HIS A 757 -19.51 28.60 -14.88
CA HIS A 757 -19.75 28.77 -16.30
C HIS A 757 -19.62 27.50 -17.11
N GLU A 758 -18.86 26.53 -16.61
CA GLU A 758 -18.51 25.29 -17.29
C GLU A 758 -18.73 24.09 -16.35
N MET A 759 -18.95 22.91 -16.93
CA MET A 759 -19.19 21.66 -16.21
C MET A 759 -18.06 21.34 -15.21
N GLU A 760 -16.80 21.58 -15.60
CA GLU A 760 -15.62 21.24 -14.80
C GLU A 760 -15.56 22.04 -13.48
N GLN A 761 -16.24 23.19 -13.43
CA GLN A 761 -16.30 24.01 -12.24
C GLN A 761 -17.32 23.49 -11.22
N VAL A 762 -18.19 22.54 -11.59
CA VAL A 762 -19.18 21.92 -10.70
C VAL A 762 -18.48 20.86 -9.86
N THR A 763 -18.44 21.08 -8.55
CA THR A 763 -17.84 20.15 -7.58
C THR A 763 -18.87 19.20 -6.97
N ALA A 764 -20.12 19.64 -6.82
CA ALA A 764 -21.20 18.80 -6.33
C ALA A 764 -22.56 19.27 -6.85
N VAL A 765 -23.46 18.29 -7.03
CA VAL A 765 -24.88 18.49 -7.31
C VAL A 765 -25.66 17.58 -6.36
N MET A 766 -26.56 18.14 -5.56
CA MET A 766 -27.32 17.37 -4.58
C MET A 766 -28.68 17.99 -4.25
N MET A 767 -29.63 17.15 -3.85
CA MET A 767 -30.90 17.59 -3.29
C MET A 767 -30.80 17.72 -1.78
N LEU A 768 -31.22 18.87 -1.25
CA LEU A 768 -31.37 19.10 0.19
C LEU A 768 -32.77 19.69 0.43
N GLY A 769 -33.65 18.89 1.04
CA GLY A 769 -35.09 19.17 1.04
C GLY A 769 -35.60 19.35 -0.39
N ASP A 770 -36.30 20.46 -0.64
CA ASP A 770 -36.85 20.80 -1.95
C ASP A 770 -35.86 21.63 -2.82
N GLN A 771 -34.59 21.72 -2.41
CA GLN A 771 -33.58 22.53 -3.10
C GLN A 771 -32.59 21.66 -3.89
N LEU A 772 -32.47 21.92 -5.18
CA LEU A 772 -31.37 21.45 -6.01
C LEU A 772 -30.17 22.38 -5.81
N ASN A 773 -29.12 21.87 -5.17
CA ASN A 773 -27.90 22.61 -4.90
C ASN A 773 -26.85 22.30 -5.96
N VAL A 774 -26.24 23.34 -6.53
CA VAL A 774 -25.07 23.22 -7.42
C VAL A 774 -23.94 24.03 -6.80
N ILE A 775 -22.83 23.34 -6.53
CA ILE A 775 -21.67 23.88 -5.82
C ILE A 775 -20.50 23.92 -6.79
N GLY A 776 -19.84 25.08 -6.86
CA GLY A 776 -18.67 25.32 -7.68
C GLY A 776 -17.34 25.13 -6.94
N GLU A 777 -16.22 25.32 -7.63
CA GLU A 777 -14.88 25.24 -7.04
C GLU A 777 -14.60 26.34 -6.01
N ARG A 778 -15.18 27.53 -6.19
CA ARG A 778 -15.01 28.65 -5.27
C ARG A 778 -16.11 28.70 -4.21
N PRO A 779 -15.83 29.11 -2.96
CA PRO A 779 -16.82 29.14 -1.89
C PRO A 779 -18.07 29.99 -2.18
N ASP A 780 -17.94 31.04 -2.99
CA ASP A 780 -19.00 31.95 -3.44
C ASP A 780 -19.83 31.40 -4.61
N GLN A 781 -19.36 30.36 -5.29
CA GLN A 781 -20.07 29.71 -6.39
C GLN A 781 -21.02 28.65 -5.84
N ARG A 782 -22.20 29.07 -5.38
CA ARG A 782 -23.22 28.15 -4.87
C ARG A 782 -24.61 28.65 -5.23
N ILE A 783 -25.45 27.75 -5.69
CA ILE A 783 -26.89 28.01 -5.89
C ILE A 783 -27.71 26.95 -5.17
N ALA A 784 -28.89 27.36 -4.71
CA ALA A 784 -29.93 26.50 -4.19
C ALA A 784 -31.23 26.87 -4.93
N LEU A 785 -31.71 25.97 -5.79
CA LEU A 785 -32.91 26.17 -6.58
C LEU A 785 -34.08 25.36 -6.01
N ASN A 786 -35.19 26.01 -5.70
CA ASN A 786 -36.40 25.31 -5.26
C ASN A 786 -37.04 24.57 -6.44
N VAL A 787 -37.06 23.24 -6.41
CA VAL A 787 -37.64 22.42 -7.50
C VAL A 787 -39.16 22.24 -7.40
N THR A 788 -39.77 22.69 -6.30
CA THR A 788 -41.24 22.70 -6.13
C THR A 788 -41.89 23.99 -6.60
N ALA A 789 -41.08 25.03 -6.84
CA ALA A 789 -41.56 26.27 -7.45
C ALA A 789 -41.79 26.06 -8.95
N GLU A 790 -42.69 26.86 -9.53
CA GLU A 790 -42.88 26.88 -10.97
C GLU A 790 -41.57 27.30 -11.65
N ALA A 791 -40.99 26.37 -12.41
CA ALA A 791 -39.75 26.62 -13.13
C ALA A 791 -40.00 27.48 -14.37
N LEU A 792 -39.00 28.26 -14.75
CA LEU A 792 -39.02 28.96 -16.03
C LEU A 792 -39.15 27.95 -17.18
N PRO A 793 -39.93 28.25 -18.23
CA PRO A 793 -39.97 27.44 -19.43
C PRO A 793 -38.55 27.13 -19.92
N MET A 794 -38.30 25.87 -20.33
CA MET A 794 -36.96 25.43 -20.70
C MET A 794 -36.30 26.33 -21.75
N GLN A 795 -37.08 26.73 -22.76
CA GLN A 795 -36.64 27.62 -23.83
C GLN A 795 -36.20 28.98 -23.30
N GLU A 796 -36.90 29.52 -22.30
CA GLU A 796 -36.56 30.80 -21.68
C GLU A 796 -35.26 30.69 -20.86
N SER A 797 -35.12 29.63 -20.06
CA SER A 797 -33.88 29.37 -19.30
C SER A 797 -32.67 29.21 -20.22
N ILE A 798 -32.84 28.54 -21.36
CA ILE A 798 -31.81 28.36 -22.38
C ILE A 798 -31.48 29.70 -23.06
N GLN A 799 -32.48 30.47 -23.44
CA GLN A 799 -32.28 31.79 -24.06
C GLN A 799 -31.51 32.73 -23.11
N GLN A 800 -31.91 32.81 -21.84
CA GLN A 800 -31.21 33.62 -20.84
C GLN A 800 -29.79 33.10 -20.58
N THR A 801 -29.56 31.78 -20.67
CA THR A 801 -28.22 31.19 -20.56
C THR A 801 -27.31 31.67 -21.69
N LEU A 802 -27.83 31.71 -22.92
CA LEU A 802 -27.10 32.24 -24.08
C LEU A 802 -26.77 33.72 -23.91
N GLU A 803 -27.70 34.52 -23.37
CA GLU A 803 -27.47 35.93 -23.07
C GLU A 803 -26.38 36.15 -22.02
N VAL A 804 -26.39 35.37 -20.93
CA VAL A 804 -25.32 35.39 -19.91
C VAL A 804 -23.96 35.07 -20.54
N ASN A 805 -23.90 34.06 -21.42
CA ASN A 805 -22.68 33.71 -22.12
C ASN A 805 -22.19 34.85 -23.04
N GLN A 806 -23.10 35.53 -23.75
CA GLN A 806 -22.77 36.65 -24.63
C GLN A 806 -22.27 37.87 -23.83
N GLN A 807 -22.96 38.25 -22.75
CA GLN A 807 -22.54 39.36 -21.89
C GLN A 807 -21.15 39.12 -21.31
N ARG A 808 -20.88 37.90 -20.86
CA ARG A 808 -19.55 37.51 -20.37
C ARG A 808 -18.48 37.65 -21.46
N GLN A 809 -18.74 37.14 -22.66
CA GLN A 809 -17.78 37.28 -23.78
C GLN A 809 -17.48 38.75 -24.10
N GLN A 810 -18.49 39.62 -24.05
CA GLN A 810 -18.29 41.06 -24.24
C GLN A 810 -17.47 41.68 -23.09
N GLN A 811 -17.72 41.29 -21.84
CA GLN A 811 -16.92 41.76 -20.69
C GLN A 811 -15.46 41.29 -20.78
N GLU A 812 -15.22 40.03 -21.15
CA GLU A 812 -13.87 39.50 -21.34
C GLU A 812 -13.13 40.24 -22.47
N GLN A 813 -13.83 40.56 -23.57
CA GLN A 813 -13.27 41.37 -24.67
C GLN A 813 -12.97 42.82 -24.25
N GLN A 814 -13.86 43.45 -23.49
CA GLN A 814 -13.64 44.81 -22.97
C GLN A 814 -12.50 44.85 -21.96
N GLN A 815 -12.40 43.87 -21.06
CA GLN A 815 -11.29 43.76 -20.12
C GLN A 815 -9.96 43.51 -20.85
N ALA A 816 -9.96 42.69 -21.91
CA ALA A 816 -8.79 42.50 -22.75
C ALA A 816 -8.38 43.79 -23.47
N GLN A 817 -9.34 44.59 -23.98
CA GLN A 817 -9.06 45.90 -24.58
C GLN A 817 -8.55 46.94 -23.59
N VAL A 818 -9.18 47.04 -22.41
CA VAL A 818 -8.73 47.98 -21.35
C VAL A 818 -7.32 47.61 -20.88
N LYS A 819 -7.03 46.31 -20.72
CA LYS A 819 -5.70 45.83 -20.34
C LYS A 819 -4.66 46.09 -21.43
N ALA A 820 -5.04 45.98 -22.71
CA ALA A 820 -4.18 46.33 -23.84
C ALA A 820 -3.89 47.84 -23.93
N MET A 821 -4.88 48.68 -23.58
CA MET A 821 -4.73 50.14 -23.53
C MET A 821 -3.98 50.65 -22.29
N SER A 822 -3.97 49.92 -21.17
CA SER A 822 -3.20 50.31 -19.98
C SER A 822 -1.72 49.92 -20.04
N LEU A 823 -1.33 49.15 -21.06
CA LEU A 823 0.03 48.65 -21.28
C LEU A 823 0.73 49.31 -22.49
N GLY A 824 0.05 50.19 -23.22
CA GLY A 824 0.65 51.10 -24.20
C GLY A 824 0.72 52.52 -23.64
#